data_AF-A0A526V1Z3-F1
#
_entry.id   AF-A0A526V1Z3-F1
#
_cell.length_a   1.000
_cell.length_b   1.000
_cell.length_c   1.000
_cell.angle_alpha   90.00
_cell.angle_beta   90.00
_cell.angle_gamma   90.00
#
_symmetry.space_group_name_H-M   'P 1'
#
loop_
_entity.id
_entity.type
_entity.pdbx_description
1 polymer ?
#
loop_
_entity_poly.entity_id
_entity_poly.type
_entity_poly.pdbx_seq_one_letter_code
_entity_poly.pdbx_strand_id
1 'polypeptide(L)'
;LVLVAGGEFIRRTGFKVPVQGAAGAYIPAILTAAGAFILFGTVYAAHGIYGFIGPALAFTLLGVIGVATIAAALVHGQALAGIGLVGAMVTPVLVASQAPNPWALFGYLAIVLAATGAIARMRDWKLLMAAAFFGAGVWTILYMTDAPGANLSAILFIDAVTLAVLALVWLARRDDEPGPARAFDWPSIVPGLFVAFSALGLSVDPAFAAAGYALPGAVVIAAMVGVALYRPLALPLLYAAGLVTVLIYLGIIPPTSIASDFSSGALGVDGLPVATSNALTLRIGIVLGLVFIGAGFWAARRFAAGTQIRAASWAAWGVIVPLVVLLALWFTFGNLDRDLVYAAATALLVVIFAAGGEWIARAEEPPLKGGVAVSFALGGAAIAGLLLMHMAFDSGWTTILLGAAAIVPALTTRWRAYPVLGWISVGAVIAVLGRVAFDPTIVGAGFLSTTPVFNWLLPGYGVPALAYGFAAWQLARTTNGRPRLAMEAAAALFALLTLAMLVRHAMHGGVIDTGAMTLAEQSIYTLIAIGAGAILVAIDMRSPSSVLRYGSMAAGVASVAFIVVRHFVVLNPLLSDESTGRIPVFNLLFLAYLLPAVAAGGLALYARDKRPKWYAQMLAVVAAVLAFAYATLSVRRLFKGEFIGLWSGLGQLETYTYSALWLGIGVALLTAGVWLKSQVLRVASAALIAIAVLKVFIFDMSELEGVLRALSFIGLGAVLIGIGLFYQRLLTRAAKEG
;
A
#
# COMPACT_ATOMS: atom_id res chain seq x y z
N LEU A 1 24.70 -58.18 8.13
CA LEU A 1 23.92 -59.16 7.32
C LEU A 1 23.01 -60.05 8.18
N VAL A 2 23.51 -60.73 9.21
CA VAL A 2 22.68 -61.57 10.12
C VAL A 2 21.47 -60.82 10.69
N LEU A 3 21.65 -59.58 11.16
CA LEU A 3 20.55 -58.76 11.68
C LEU A 3 19.48 -58.42 10.62
N VAL A 4 19.90 -58.16 9.37
CA VAL A 4 18.99 -57.90 8.25
C VAL A 4 18.20 -59.17 7.91
N ALA A 5 18.88 -60.32 7.84
CA ALA A 5 18.25 -61.61 7.61
C ALA A 5 17.27 -61.99 8.74
N GLY A 6 17.64 -61.72 10.00
CA GLY A 6 16.77 -61.90 11.17
C GLY A 6 15.53 -61.01 11.13
N GLY A 7 15.68 -59.74 10.73
CA GLY A 7 14.55 -58.83 10.52
C GLY A 7 13.56 -59.33 9.46
N GLU A 8 14.06 -59.82 8.32
CA GLU A 8 13.24 -60.40 7.25
C GLU A 8 12.58 -61.73 7.66
N PHE A 9 13.29 -62.59 8.41
CA PHE A 9 12.76 -63.86 8.91
C PHE A 9 11.61 -63.65 9.89
N ILE A 10 11.76 -62.72 10.85
CA ILE A 10 10.71 -62.38 11.83
C ILE A 10 9.50 -61.77 11.12
N ARG A 11 9.72 -60.97 10.07
CA ARG A 11 8.64 -60.43 9.24
C ARG A 11 7.84 -61.53 8.55
N ARG A 12 8.52 -62.50 7.91
CA ARG A 12 7.87 -63.59 7.17
C ARG A 12 7.13 -64.58 8.07
N THR A 13 7.62 -64.79 9.29
CA THR A 13 7.02 -65.73 10.26
C THR A 13 5.88 -65.13 11.07
N GLY A 14 5.63 -63.81 10.97
CA GLY A 14 4.47 -63.15 11.61
C GLY A 14 4.56 -63.05 13.13
N PHE A 15 5.75 -63.21 13.72
CA PHE A 15 5.95 -63.24 15.16
C PHE A 15 5.68 -61.85 15.78
N LYS A 16 4.48 -61.65 16.37
CA LYS A 16 4.11 -60.45 17.12
C LYS A 16 4.33 -60.70 18.61
N VAL A 17 5.33 -60.06 19.19
CA VAL A 17 5.50 -60.07 20.66
C VAL A 17 4.44 -59.16 21.27
N PRO A 18 3.56 -59.64 22.16
CA PRO A 18 2.55 -58.82 22.80
C PRO A 18 3.20 -58.05 23.96
N VAL A 19 3.76 -56.86 23.67
CA VAL A 19 4.20 -55.94 24.73
C VAL A 19 3.07 -54.93 24.98
N GLN A 20 2.36 -55.06 26.10
CA GLN A 20 1.35 -54.10 26.53
C GLN A 20 2.00 -52.72 26.75
N GLY A 21 1.49 -51.69 26.09
CA GLY A 21 1.94 -50.29 26.23
C GLY A 21 2.90 -49.79 25.15
N ALA A 22 3.46 -50.67 24.30
CA ALA A 22 4.38 -50.29 23.22
C ALA A 22 3.77 -50.54 21.84
N ALA A 23 2.69 -49.83 21.51
CA ALA A 23 2.00 -49.95 20.21
C ALA A 23 2.81 -49.41 18.99
N GLY A 24 4.15 -49.29 19.07
CA GLY A 24 4.96 -48.62 18.05
C GLY A 24 6.35 -49.20 17.70
N ALA A 25 6.89 -50.19 18.42
CA ALA A 25 8.25 -50.68 18.14
C ALA A 25 8.23 -51.88 17.16
N TYR A 26 8.32 -51.60 15.85
CA TYR A 26 8.37 -52.63 14.81
C TYR A 26 9.75 -53.31 14.79
N ILE A 27 9.94 -54.37 15.59
CA ILE A 27 11.20 -55.13 15.77
C ILE A 27 11.91 -55.46 14.44
N PRO A 28 11.22 -55.93 13.36
CA PRO A 28 11.86 -56.17 12.07
C PRO A 28 12.53 -54.94 11.45
N ALA A 29 11.93 -53.75 11.60
CA ALA A 29 12.49 -52.50 11.06
C ALA A 29 13.73 -52.08 11.84
N ILE A 30 13.72 -52.25 13.17
CA ILE A 30 14.85 -51.91 14.05
C ILE A 30 16.05 -52.81 13.74
N LEU A 31 15.83 -54.12 13.59
CA LEU A 31 16.90 -55.07 13.23
C LEU A 31 17.50 -54.76 11.86
N THR A 32 16.66 -54.38 10.89
CA THR A 32 17.11 -54.00 9.55
C THR A 32 17.87 -52.67 9.58
N ALA A 33 17.40 -51.68 10.34
CA ALA A 33 18.07 -50.39 10.54
C ALA A 33 19.44 -50.56 11.22
N ALA A 34 19.51 -51.34 12.29
CA ALA A 34 20.76 -51.65 12.99
C ALA A 34 21.74 -52.38 12.06
N GLY A 35 21.24 -53.33 11.27
CA GLY A 35 22.05 -54.02 10.25
C GLY A 35 22.60 -53.09 9.18
N ALA A 36 21.79 -52.14 8.69
CA ALA A 36 22.22 -51.11 7.74
C ALA A 36 23.26 -50.16 8.35
N PHE A 37 23.04 -49.69 9.59
CA PHE A 37 23.98 -48.81 10.31
C PHE A 37 25.34 -49.48 10.51
N ILE A 38 25.36 -50.77 10.88
CA ILE A 38 26.60 -51.54 11.00
C ILE A 38 27.30 -51.65 9.64
N LEU A 39 26.57 -51.91 8.55
CA LEU A 39 27.16 -51.96 7.21
C LEU A 39 27.79 -50.63 6.81
N PHE A 40 27.11 -49.50 7.04
CA PHE A 40 27.69 -48.17 6.84
C PHE A 40 28.97 -47.97 7.67
N GLY A 41 28.91 -48.29 8.97
CA GLY A 41 30.04 -48.15 9.88
C GLY A 41 31.23 -49.05 9.52
N THR A 42 30.99 -50.29 9.07
CA THR A 42 32.05 -51.23 8.67
C THR A 42 32.78 -50.74 7.42
N VAL A 43 32.04 -50.28 6.40
CA VAL A 43 32.66 -49.75 5.18
C VAL A 43 33.44 -48.47 5.47
N TYR A 44 32.88 -47.57 6.30
CA TYR A 44 33.60 -46.38 6.74
C TYR A 44 34.87 -46.72 7.51
N ALA A 45 34.81 -47.63 8.49
CA ALA A 45 35.98 -48.04 9.26
C ALA A 45 37.06 -48.66 8.37
N ALA A 46 36.66 -49.51 7.42
CA ALA A 46 37.58 -50.13 6.46
C ALA A 46 38.31 -49.08 5.60
N HIS A 47 37.64 -47.97 5.25
CA HIS A 47 38.25 -46.88 4.49
C HIS A 47 39.00 -45.87 5.37
N GLY A 48 38.28 -45.17 6.26
CA GLY A 48 38.77 -44.00 6.97
C GLY A 48 39.59 -44.28 8.23
N ILE A 49 39.48 -45.48 8.81
CA ILE A 49 40.26 -45.86 10.01
C ILE A 49 41.41 -46.79 9.63
N TYR A 50 41.11 -47.86 8.89
CA TYR A 50 42.08 -48.92 8.60
C TYR A 50 42.77 -48.81 7.24
N GLY A 51 42.27 -47.98 6.31
CA GLY A 51 42.88 -47.80 4.99
C GLY A 51 42.86 -49.04 4.09
N PHE A 52 42.01 -50.04 4.37
CA PHE A 52 41.94 -51.29 3.60
C PHE A 52 41.36 -51.12 2.19
N ILE A 53 40.52 -50.11 1.98
CA ILE A 53 39.85 -49.85 0.71
C ILE A 53 40.02 -48.39 0.29
N GLY A 54 40.18 -48.17 -1.02
CA GLY A 54 40.29 -46.82 -1.59
C GLY A 54 38.97 -46.03 -1.58
N PRO A 55 39.02 -44.70 -1.76
CA PRO A 55 37.86 -43.82 -1.65
C PRO A 55 36.76 -44.16 -2.67
N ALA A 56 37.11 -44.49 -3.92
CA ALA A 56 36.12 -44.85 -4.94
C ALA A 56 35.29 -46.09 -4.56
N LEU A 57 35.93 -47.14 -4.02
CA LEU A 57 35.26 -48.37 -3.60
C LEU A 57 34.43 -48.14 -2.34
N ALA A 58 34.93 -47.36 -1.39
CA ALA A 58 34.19 -46.97 -0.19
C ALA A 58 32.92 -46.17 -0.54
N PHE A 59 33.05 -45.18 -1.42
CA PHE A 59 31.94 -44.32 -1.87
C PHE A 59 30.84 -45.13 -2.56
N THR A 60 31.22 -46.02 -3.47
CA THR A 60 30.27 -46.89 -4.19
C THR A 60 29.56 -47.87 -3.24
N LEU A 61 30.28 -48.51 -2.32
CA LEU A 61 29.68 -49.42 -1.34
C LEU A 61 28.71 -48.71 -0.40
N LEU A 62 29.10 -47.57 0.18
CA LEU A 62 28.24 -46.77 1.06
C LEU A 62 26.98 -46.31 0.30
N GLY A 63 27.13 -45.91 -0.96
CA GLY A 63 26.01 -45.54 -1.82
C GLY A 63 25.05 -46.68 -2.11
N VAL A 64 25.57 -47.86 -2.47
CA VAL A 64 24.76 -49.08 -2.68
C VAL A 64 24.02 -49.46 -1.40
N ILE A 65 24.69 -49.40 -0.24
CA ILE A 65 24.07 -49.67 1.06
C ILE A 65 22.95 -48.66 1.34
N GLY A 66 23.15 -47.37 1.05
CA GLY A 66 22.12 -46.34 1.19
C GLY A 66 20.88 -46.61 0.34
N VAL A 67 21.06 -46.84 -0.97
CA VAL A 67 19.95 -47.16 -1.88
C VAL A 67 19.25 -48.46 -1.47
N ALA A 68 20.01 -49.51 -1.09
CA ALA A 68 19.45 -50.77 -0.61
C ALA A 68 18.64 -50.59 0.69
N THR A 69 19.09 -49.71 1.59
CA THR A 69 18.37 -49.40 2.84
C THR A 69 17.06 -48.67 2.56
N ILE A 70 17.06 -47.72 1.61
CA ILE A 70 15.85 -47.03 1.17
C ILE A 70 14.89 -48.03 0.49
N ALA A 71 15.40 -48.95 -0.32
CA ALA A 71 14.59 -50.00 -0.95
C ALA A 71 13.97 -50.96 0.08
N ALA A 72 14.76 -51.40 1.07
CA ALA A 72 14.27 -52.22 2.18
C ALA A 72 13.17 -51.51 3.00
N ALA A 73 13.15 -50.17 3.00
CA ALA A 73 12.11 -49.40 3.68
C ALA A 73 10.72 -49.57 3.07
N LEU A 74 10.58 -49.94 1.78
CA LEU A 74 9.27 -50.27 1.20
C LEU A 74 8.54 -51.37 1.97
N VAL A 75 9.30 -52.21 2.66
CA VAL A 75 8.83 -53.31 3.49
C VAL A 75 8.67 -52.89 4.95
N HIS A 76 9.64 -52.15 5.49
CA HIS A 76 9.78 -51.90 6.93
C HIS A 76 9.27 -50.52 7.41
N GLY A 77 8.85 -49.64 6.48
CA GLY A 77 8.25 -48.34 6.78
C GLY A 77 9.19 -47.13 6.60
N GLN A 78 8.62 -45.93 6.70
CA GLN A 78 9.26 -44.66 6.31
C GLN A 78 10.52 -44.33 7.13
N ALA A 79 10.59 -44.71 8.41
CA ALA A 79 11.73 -44.39 9.28
C ALA A 79 13.04 -45.01 8.76
N LEU A 80 13.00 -46.24 8.24
CA LEU A 80 14.16 -46.90 7.64
C LEU A 80 14.63 -46.18 6.37
N ALA A 81 13.69 -45.65 5.58
CA ALA A 81 14.02 -44.87 4.38
C ALA A 81 14.75 -43.58 4.74
N GLY A 82 14.33 -42.93 5.82
CA GLY A 82 14.99 -41.75 6.37
C GLY A 82 16.44 -42.03 6.77
N ILE A 83 16.70 -43.15 7.46
CA ILE A 83 18.06 -43.57 7.85
C ILE A 83 18.92 -43.83 6.60
N GLY A 84 18.37 -44.57 5.62
CA GLY A 84 19.07 -44.83 4.36
C GLY A 84 19.41 -43.55 3.59
N LEU A 85 18.48 -42.59 3.56
CA LEU A 85 18.69 -41.28 2.94
C LEU A 85 19.76 -40.46 3.68
N VAL A 86 19.72 -40.40 5.01
CA VAL A 86 20.74 -39.70 5.81
C VAL A 86 22.12 -40.33 5.59
N GLY A 87 22.23 -41.66 5.66
CA GLY A 87 23.48 -42.36 5.38
C GLY A 87 24.00 -42.09 3.97
N ALA A 88 23.10 -42.07 2.99
CA ALA A 88 23.44 -41.73 1.62
C ALA A 88 23.95 -40.27 1.49
N MET A 89 23.29 -39.30 2.14
CA MET A 89 23.67 -37.88 2.07
C MET A 89 24.96 -37.55 2.82
N VAL A 90 25.30 -38.33 3.86
CA VAL A 90 26.52 -38.16 4.66
C VAL A 90 27.73 -38.83 4.00
N THR A 91 27.51 -39.83 3.13
CA THR A 91 28.56 -40.60 2.44
C THR A 91 29.65 -39.73 1.80
N PRO A 92 29.36 -38.64 1.06
CA PRO A 92 30.41 -37.85 0.45
C PRO A 92 31.30 -37.07 1.44
N VAL A 93 30.80 -36.75 2.63
CA VAL A 93 31.62 -36.14 3.70
C VAL A 93 32.59 -37.18 4.29
N LEU A 94 32.14 -38.43 4.41
CA LEU A 94 32.91 -39.51 5.03
C LEU A 94 34.05 -40.03 4.14
N VAL A 95 33.96 -39.80 2.83
CA VAL A 95 34.95 -40.28 1.86
C VAL A 95 35.73 -39.08 1.33
N ALA A 96 36.78 -38.69 2.06
CA ALA A 96 37.69 -37.64 1.62
C ALA A 96 38.54 -38.12 0.43
N SER A 97 38.58 -37.34 -0.65
CA SER A 97 39.42 -37.59 -1.83
C SER A 97 40.45 -36.48 -1.99
N GLN A 98 41.69 -36.85 -2.32
CA GLN A 98 42.76 -35.90 -2.68
C GLN A 98 42.53 -35.22 -4.03
N ALA A 99 41.66 -35.79 -4.87
CA ALA A 99 41.19 -35.20 -6.12
C ALA A 99 39.64 -35.23 -6.12
N PRO A 100 38.98 -34.16 -5.66
CA PRO A 100 37.53 -34.06 -5.67
C PRO A 100 36.99 -34.15 -7.11
N ASN A 101 36.02 -35.05 -7.36
CA ASN A 101 35.38 -35.21 -8.66
C ASN A 101 33.88 -34.83 -8.57
N PRO A 102 33.49 -33.65 -9.08
CA PRO A 102 32.10 -33.18 -9.02
C PRO A 102 31.11 -34.12 -9.72
N TRP A 103 31.51 -34.76 -10.81
CA TRP A 103 30.65 -35.70 -11.54
C TRP A 103 30.36 -36.96 -10.75
N ALA A 104 31.32 -37.46 -9.98
CA ALA A 104 31.11 -38.60 -9.10
C ALA A 104 30.11 -38.24 -7.99
N LEU A 105 30.26 -37.05 -7.38
CA LEU A 105 29.36 -36.55 -6.35
C LEU A 105 27.93 -36.36 -6.87
N PHE A 106 27.74 -35.53 -7.90
CA PHE A 106 26.40 -35.19 -8.39
C PHE A 106 25.74 -36.33 -9.16
N GLY A 107 26.50 -37.19 -9.83
CA GLY A 107 25.98 -38.44 -10.40
C GLY A 107 25.43 -39.37 -9.32
N TYR A 108 26.13 -39.48 -8.19
CA TYR A 108 25.66 -40.22 -7.04
C TYR A 108 24.40 -39.62 -6.40
N LEU A 109 24.41 -38.31 -6.13
CA LEU A 109 23.25 -37.61 -5.56
C LEU A 109 22.02 -37.71 -6.48
N ALA A 110 22.22 -37.66 -7.80
CA ALA A 110 21.17 -37.87 -8.79
C ALA A 110 20.52 -39.25 -8.67
N ILE A 111 21.32 -40.30 -8.53
CA ILE A 111 20.83 -41.68 -8.35
C ILE A 111 20.06 -41.80 -7.03
N VAL A 112 20.61 -41.28 -5.94
CA VAL A 112 19.95 -41.30 -4.62
C VAL A 112 18.62 -40.56 -4.68
N LEU A 113 18.60 -39.35 -5.26
CA LEU A 113 17.39 -38.54 -5.40
C LEU A 113 16.32 -39.25 -6.23
N ALA A 114 16.68 -39.83 -7.38
CA ALA A 114 15.75 -40.56 -8.24
C ALA A 114 15.21 -41.82 -7.56
N ALA A 115 16.07 -42.60 -6.88
CA ALA A 115 15.69 -43.80 -6.16
C ALA A 115 14.77 -43.48 -4.98
N THR A 116 15.12 -42.48 -4.16
CA THR A 116 14.25 -42.02 -3.06
C THR A 116 12.93 -41.47 -3.59
N GLY A 117 12.95 -40.72 -4.69
CA GLY A 117 11.74 -40.19 -5.31
C GLY A 117 10.79 -41.28 -5.80
N ALA A 118 11.32 -42.33 -6.45
CA ALA A 118 10.53 -43.47 -6.89
C ALA A 118 9.89 -44.21 -5.70
N ILE A 119 10.66 -44.45 -4.64
CA ILE A 119 10.19 -45.15 -3.43
C ILE A 119 9.17 -44.31 -2.66
N ALA A 120 9.46 -43.03 -2.45
CA ALA A 120 8.56 -42.09 -1.78
C ALA A 120 7.22 -42.00 -2.53
N ARG A 121 7.24 -42.03 -3.86
CA ARG A 121 6.03 -42.01 -4.69
C ARG A 121 5.14 -43.23 -4.45
N MET A 122 5.71 -44.43 -4.36
CA MET A 122 4.93 -45.67 -4.19
C MET A 122 4.07 -45.68 -2.92
N ARG A 123 4.46 -44.93 -1.89
CA ARG A 123 3.77 -44.88 -0.58
C ARG A 123 3.26 -43.48 -0.20
N ASP A 124 3.33 -42.51 -1.13
CA ASP A 124 3.04 -41.08 -0.92
C ASP A 124 3.77 -40.44 0.29
N TRP A 125 5.03 -40.81 0.51
CA TRP A 125 5.85 -40.29 1.63
C TRP A 125 6.41 -38.90 1.32
N LYS A 126 5.58 -37.88 1.49
CA LYS A 126 5.91 -36.48 1.18
C LYS A 126 7.12 -35.94 1.94
N LEU A 127 7.24 -36.26 3.23
CA LEU A 127 8.37 -35.85 4.07
C LEU A 127 9.70 -36.44 3.58
N LEU A 128 9.69 -37.70 3.13
CA LEU A 128 10.88 -38.36 2.62
C LEU A 128 11.34 -37.71 1.29
N MET A 129 10.40 -37.42 0.39
CA MET A 129 10.72 -36.73 -0.86
C MET A 129 11.29 -35.33 -0.60
N ALA A 130 10.67 -34.55 0.29
CA ALA A 130 11.16 -33.23 0.66
C ALA A 130 12.56 -33.27 1.27
N ALA A 131 12.84 -34.26 2.13
CA ALA A 131 14.17 -34.47 2.70
C ALA A 131 15.21 -34.83 1.62
N ALA A 132 14.83 -35.62 0.61
CA ALA A 132 15.73 -35.95 -0.49
C ALA A 132 16.08 -34.73 -1.35
N PHE A 133 15.09 -33.90 -1.68
CA PHE A 133 15.33 -32.62 -2.36
C PHE A 133 16.17 -31.68 -1.50
N PHE A 134 15.94 -31.63 -0.19
CA PHE A 134 16.73 -30.81 0.72
C PHE A 134 18.18 -31.24 0.73
N GLY A 135 18.46 -32.55 0.85
CA GLY A 135 19.83 -33.08 0.84
C GLY A 135 20.58 -32.75 -0.46
N ALA A 136 19.94 -32.98 -1.63
CA ALA A 136 20.53 -32.63 -2.91
C ALA A 136 20.75 -31.11 -3.07
N GLY A 137 19.79 -30.30 -2.60
CA GLY A 137 19.88 -28.84 -2.64
C GLY A 137 21.00 -28.29 -1.76
N VAL A 138 21.12 -28.76 -0.52
CA VAL A 138 22.20 -28.35 0.40
C VAL A 138 23.57 -28.66 -0.20
N TRP A 139 23.76 -29.86 -0.76
CA TRP A 139 25.01 -30.21 -1.43
C TRP A 139 25.33 -29.30 -2.63
N THR A 140 24.31 -28.92 -3.39
CA THR A 140 24.47 -28.00 -4.53
C THR A 140 24.94 -26.63 -4.06
N ILE A 141 24.29 -26.06 -3.05
CA ILE A 141 24.68 -24.74 -2.51
C ILE A 141 26.06 -24.78 -1.84
N LEU A 142 26.36 -25.81 -1.05
CA LEU A 142 27.68 -25.99 -0.44
C LEU A 142 28.78 -26.05 -1.51
N TYR A 143 28.55 -26.80 -2.59
CA TYR A 143 29.51 -26.87 -3.70
C TYR A 143 29.72 -25.52 -4.39
N MET A 144 28.68 -24.71 -4.52
CA MET A 144 28.78 -23.36 -5.10
C MET A 144 29.56 -22.37 -4.24
N THR A 145 29.76 -22.64 -2.95
CA THR A 145 30.58 -21.76 -2.09
C THR A 145 32.08 -21.80 -2.44
N ASP A 146 32.54 -22.81 -3.18
CA ASP A 146 33.92 -22.95 -3.66
C ASP A 146 34.09 -22.32 -5.06
N ALA A 147 33.72 -21.03 -5.18
CA ALA A 147 33.39 -20.38 -6.44
C ALA A 147 34.45 -20.42 -7.57
N PRO A 148 35.77 -20.25 -7.34
CA PRO A 148 36.73 -20.40 -8.45
C PRO A 148 36.91 -21.87 -8.90
N GLY A 149 36.55 -22.86 -8.07
CA GLY A 149 36.68 -24.30 -8.35
C GLY A 149 35.38 -24.99 -8.80
N ALA A 150 34.24 -24.30 -8.78
CA ALA A 150 32.94 -24.89 -9.07
C ALA A 150 32.73 -25.17 -10.58
N ASN A 151 32.34 -26.41 -10.89
CA ASN A 151 32.06 -26.86 -12.24
C ASN A 151 30.61 -26.58 -12.63
N LEU A 152 30.40 -25.60 -13.53
CA LEU A 152 29.09 -25.20 -14.02
C LEU A 152 28.26 -26.39 -14.55
N SER A 153 28.87 -27.26 -15.36
CA SER A 153 28.13 -28.36 -15.99
C SER A 153 27.58 -29.36 -14.95
N ALA A 154 28.29 -29.56 -13.84
CA ALA A 154 27.85 -30.41 -12.75
C ALA A 154 26.68 -29.78 -11.95
N ILE A 155 26.71 -28.45 -11.74
CA ILE A 155 25.61 -27.69 -11.12
C ILE A 155 24.35 -27.77 -11.99
N LEU A 156 24.48 -27.45 -13.29
CA LEU A 156 23.35 -27.52 -14.22
C LEU A 156 22.78 -28.94 -14.34
N PHE A 157 23.65 -29.96 -14.29
CA PHE A 157 23.23 -31.36 -14.28
C PHE A 157 22.36 -31.68 -13.06
N ILE A 158 22.79 -31.34 -11.84
CA ILE A 158 22.01 -31.67 -10.63
C ILE A 158 20.72 -30.84 -10.54
N ASP A 159 20.72 -29.58 -10.99
CA ASP A 159 19.50 -28.77 -11.08
C ASP A 159 18.50 -29.39 -12.07
N ALA A 160 18.97 -29.81 -13.25
CA ALA A 160 18.15 -30.48 -14.24
C ALA A 160 17.59 -31.82 -13.72
N VAL A 161 18.40 -32.62 -13.03
CA VAL A 161 17.94 -33.86 -12.39
C VAL A 161 16.90 -33.57 -11.32
N THR A 162 17.12 -32.56 -10.49
CA THR A 162 16.17 -32.16 -9.43
C THR A 162 14.82 -31.79 -10.01
N LEU A 163 14.81 -30.96 -11.06
CA LEU A 163 13.61 -30.59 -11.81
C LEU A 163 12.95 -31.79 -12.51
N ALA A 164 13.74 -32.69 -13.11
CA ALA A 164 13.25 -33.89 -13.77
C ALA A 164 12.63 -34.90 -12.78
N VAL A 165 13.26 -35.14 -11.63
CA VAL A 165 12.72 -36.02 -10.58
C VAL A 165 11.42 -35.43 -10.03
N LEU A 166 11.36 -34.12 -9.81
CA LEU A 166 10.11 -33.48 -9.41
C LEU A 166 9.00 -33.67 -10.46
N ALA A 167 9.29 -33.35 -11.72
CA ALA A 167 8.29 -33.30 -12.79
C ALA A 167 7.84 -34.68 -13.31
N LEU A 168 8.79 -35.61 -13.44
CA LEU A 168 8.62 -36.90 -14.11
C LEU A 168 8.51 -38.08 -13.14
N VAL A 169 9.04 -37.97 -11.92
CA VAL A 169 8.95 -39.03 -10.91
C VAL A 169 7.91 -38.68 -9.86
N TRP A 170 8.10 -37.61 -9.10
CA TRP A 170 7.23 -37.28 -7.96
C TRP A 170 5.82 -36.85 -8.38
N LEU A 171 5.70 -35.89 -9.31
CA LEU A 171 4.42 -35.32 -9.74
C LEU A 171 3.75 -36.03 -10.92
N ALA A 172 4.35 -37.09 -11.48
CA ALA A 172 3.74 -37.80 -12.59
C ALA A 172 2.31 -38.28 -12.24
N ARG A 173 1.33 -38.04 -13.11
CA ARG A 173 -0.07 -38.50 -12.97
C ARG A 173 -0.80 -38.10 -11.67
N ARG A 174 -0.26 -37.18 -10.87
CA ARG A 174 -0.96 -36.65 -9.68
C ARG A 174 -1.97 -35.55 -10.02
N ASP A 175 -1.91 -35.05 -11.25
CA ASP A 175 -2.84 -34.04 -11.74
C ASP A 175 -4.25 -34.61 -12.00
N ASP A 176 -4.38 -35.94 -12.10
CA ASP A 176 -5.63 -36.67 -12.41
C ASP A 176 -6.33 -37.24 -11.16
N GLU A 177 -5.78 -37.04 -9.94
CA GLU A 177 -6.37 -37.60 -8.72
C GLU A 177 -7.67 -36.87 -8.33
N PRO A 178 -8.80 -37.60 -8.16
CA PRO A 178 -10.07 -37.02 -7.73
C PRO A 178 -9.98 -36.62 -6.24
N GLY A 179 -9.63 -35.37 -5.98
CA GLY A 179 -9.57 -34.77 -4.65
C GLY A 179 -9.89 -33.26 -4.70
N PRO A 180 -10.02 -32.59 -3.54
CA PRO A 180 -10.20 -31.15 -3.52
C PRO A 180 -9.05 -30.47 -4.28
N ALA A 181 -9.38 -29.49 -5.12
CA ALA A 181 -8.44 -28.82 -6.01
C ALA A 181 -7.29 -28.16 -5.22
N ARG A 182 -6.21 -28.91 -4.97
CA ARG A 182 -5.01 -28.40 -4.29
C ARG A 182 -4.31 -27.40 -5.20
N ALA A 183 -4.01 -26.22 -4.70
CA ALA A 183 -3.28 -25.22 -5.49
C ALA A 183 -1.89 -25.74 -5.90
N PHE A 184 -1.18 -26.43 -4.99
CA PHE A 184 0.14 -27.00 -5.19
C PHE A 184 0.43 -28.19 -4.26
N ASP A 185 1.55 -28.90 -4.51
CA ASP A 185 2.07 -29.97 -3.63
C ASP A 185 3.30 -29.49 -2.85
N TRP A 186 3.24 -29.51 -1.51
CA TRP A 186 4.23 -28.85 -0.65
C TRP A 186 5.69 -29.33 -0.80
N PRO A 187 6.01 -30.61 -1.10
CA PRO A 187 7.39 -31.04 -1.34
C PRO A 187 8.07 -30.32 -2.50
N SER A 188 7.30 -29.72 -3.42
CA SER A 188 7.86 -28.90 -4.52
C SER A 188 8.43 -27.56 -4.06
N ILE A 189 8.13 -27.10 -2.84
CA ILE A 189 8.72 -25.88 -2.26
C ILE A 189 10.24 -26.05 -2.12
N VAL A 190 10.70 -27.21 -1.67
CA VAL A 190 12.12 -27.48 -1.41
C VAL A 190 12.99 -27.36 -2.67
N PRO A 191 12.73 -28.13 -3.76
CA PRO A 191 13.49 -27.95 -5.00
C PRO A 191 13.26 -26.57 -5.62
N GLY A 192 12.06 -25.98 -5.48
CA GLY A 192 11.81 -24.60 -5.90
C GLY A 192 12.78 -23.62 -5.25
N LEU A 193 12.98 -23.71 -3.93
CA LEU A 193 13.89 -22.86 -3.17
C LEU A 193 15.36 -23.06 -3.56
N PHE A 194 15.84 -24.31 -3.55
CA PHE A 194 17.27 -24.59 -3.77
C PHE A 194 17.72 -24.35 -5.22
N VAL A 195 16.90 -24.73 -6.20
CA VAL A 195 17.20 -24.44 -7.62
C VAL A 195 17.14 -22.94 -7.88
N ALA A 196 16.26 -22.21 -7.21
CA ALA A 196 16.23 -20.75 -7.28
C ALA A 196 17.48 -20.11 -6.66
N PHE A 197 17.96 -20.60 -5.52
CA PHE A 197 19.23 -20.15 -4.94
C PHE A 197 20.42 -20.46 -5.84
N SER A 198 20.45 -21.63 -6.49
CA SER A 198 21.45 -21.95 -7.52
C SER A 198 21.42 -20.92 -8.66
N ALA A 199 20.24 -20.67 -9.23
CA ALA A 199 20.08 -19.67 -10.29
C ALA A 199 20.47 -18.24 -9.87
N LEU A 200 20.17 -17.86 -8.62
CA LEU A 200 20.58 -16.57 -8.03
C LEU A 200 22.10 -16.49 -7.91
N GLY A 201 22.74 -17.52 -7.35
CA GLY A 201 24.20 -17.58 -7.21
C GLY A 201 24.90 -17.49 -8.56
N LEU A 202 24.46 -18.25 -9.56
CA LEU A 202 25.00 -18.20 -10.93
C LEU A 202 24.89 -16.81 -11.59
N SER A 203 23.92 -16.00 -11.16
CA SER A 203 23.65 -14.68 -11.76
C SER A 203 24.28 -13.51 -11.01
N VAL A 204 24.45 -13.62 -9.69
CA VAL A 204 24.80 -12.49 -8.80
C VAL A 204 26.20 -12.63 -8.21
N ASP A 205 26.69 -13.85 -7.97
CA ASP A 205 28.02 -14.04 -7.40
C ASP A 205 29.10 -13.43 -8.31
N PRO A 206 30.02 -12.59 -7.78
CA PRO A 206 31.00 -11.89 -8.62
C PRO A 206 31.89 -12.82 -9.44
N ALA A 207 32.30 -13.97 -8.90
CA ALA A 207 33.15 -14.93 -9.61
C ALA A 207 32.38 -15.62 -10.74
N PHE A 208 31.15 -16.04 -10.48
CA PHE A 208 30.28 -16.65 -11.50
C PHE A 208 29.81 -15.66 -12.56
N ALA A 209 29.49 -14.43 -12.17
CA ALA A 209 29.14 -13.36 -13.10
C ALA A 209 30.33 -13.02 -14.02
N ALA A 210 31.55 -12.93 -13.47
CA ALA A 210 32.76 -12.74 -14.27
C ALA A 210 33.04 -13.91 -15.23
N ALA A 211 32.68 -15.14 -14.84
CA ALA A 211 32.76 -16.33 -15.69
C ALA A 211 31.62 -16.45 -16.72
N GLY A 212 30.66 -15.51 -16.75
CA GLY A 212 29.56 -15.49 -17.71
C GLY A 212 28.39 -16.43 -17.37
N TYR A 213 28.25 -16.86 -16.11
CA TYR A 213 27.24 -17.85 -15.70
C TYR A 213 25.82 -17.31 -15.55
N ALA A 214 25.60 -16.01 -15.76
CA ALA A 214 24.28 -15.39 -15.73
C ALA A 214 23.31 -15.98 -16.77
N LEU A 215 23.79 -16.33 -17.97
CA LEU A 215 22.94 -16.96 -19.00
C LEU A 215 22.49 -18.36 -18.57
N PRO A 216 23.38 -19.27 -18.13
CA PRO A 216 22.98 -20.52 -17.49
C PRO A 216 21.97 -20.35 -16.34
N GLY A 217 22.18 -19.38 -15.45
CA GLY A 217 21.23 -19.06 -14.38
C GLY A 217 19.84 -18.70 -14.92
N ALA A 218 19.77 -17.90 -15.98
CA ALA A 218 18.51 -17.57 -16.65
C ALA A 218 17.84 -18.79 -17.31
N VAL A 219 18.61 -19.73 -17.87
CA VAL A 219 18.09 -20.99 -18.42
C VAL A 219 17.48 -21.84 -17.32
N VAL A 220 18.10 -21.89 -16.12
CA VAL A 220 17.53 -22.59 -14.95
C VAL A 220 16.21 -21.96 -14.52
N ILE A 221 16.11 -20.63 -14.47
CA ILE A 221 14.85 -19.91 -14.17
C ILE A 221 13.77 -20.27 -15.21
N ALA A 222 14.12 -20.25 -16.49
CA ALA A 222 13.18 -20.62 -17.56
C ALA A 222 12.73 -22.09 -17.45
N ALA A 223 13.64 -23.00 -17.07
CA ALA A 223 13.33 -24.41 -16.83
C ALA A 223 12.36 -24.59 -15.65
N MET A 224 12.54 -23.83 -14.56
CA MET A 224 11.60 -23.83 -13.42
C MET A 224 10.20 -23.41 -13.86
N VAL A 225 10.09 -22.34 -14.66
CA VAL A 225 8.81 -21.90 -15.23
C VAL A 225 8.21 -22.98 -16.14
N GLY A 226 9.02 -23.60 -17.00
CA GLY A 226 8.61 -24.70 -17.87
C GLY A 226 8.07 -25.91 -17.10
N VAL A 227 8.72 -26.30 -16.00
CA VAL A 227 8.23 -27.38 -15.14
C VAL A 227 6.91 -27.00 -14.45
N ALA A 228 6.78 -25.77 -13.95
CA ALA A 228 5.53 -25.30 -13.36
C ALA A 228 4.38 -25.27 -14.39
N LEU A 229 4.66 -24.95 -15.66
CA LEU A 229 3.69 -25.01 -16.77
C LEU A 229 3.27 -26.45 -17.08
N TYR A 230 4.25 -27.37 -17.10
CA TYR A 230 4.03 -28.77 -17.42
C TYR A 230 3.28 -29.50 -16.29
N ARG A 231 3.59 -29.17 -15.02
CA ARG A 231 2.99 -29.76 -13.82
C ARG A 231 2.29 -28.69 -12.96
N PRO A 232 0.95 -28.59 -13.03
CA PRO A 232 0.18 -27.60 -12.26
C PRO A 232 0.41 -27.62 -10.75
N LEU A 233 0.75 -28.79 -10.17
CA LEU A 233 1.06 -28.93 -8.75
C LEU A 233 2.44 -28.36 -8.34
N ALA A 234 3.32 -28.06 -9.30
CA ALA A 234 4.64 -27.46 -9.08
C ALA A 234 4.62 -25.92 -9.02
N LEU A 235 3.47 -25.31 -8.66
CA LEU A 235 3.32 -23.85 -8.55
C LEU A 235 4.41 -23.14 -7.71
N PRO A 236 4.97 -23.73 -6.63
CA PRO A 236 6.11 -23.15 -5.90
C PRO A 236 7.32 -22.82 -6.77
N LEU A 237 7.55 -23.53 -7.87
CA LEU A 237 8.64 -23.21 -8.81
C LEU A 237 8.39 -21.88 -9.53
N LEU A 238 7.13 -21.55 -9.85
CA LEU A 238 6.78 -20.25 -10.42
C LEU A 238 7.09 -19.12 -9.42
N TYR A 239 6.69 -19.29 -8.15
CA TYR A 239 6.96 -18.31 -7.10
C TYR A 239 8.46 -18.10 -6.89
N ALA A 240 9.22 -19.19 -6.82
CA ALA A 240 10.66 -19.12 -6.60
C ALA A 240 11.40 -18.53 -7.82
N ALA A 241 11.03 -18.92 -9.04
CA ALA A 241 11.60 -18.36 -10.27
C ALA A 241 11.29 -16.87 -10.41
N GLY A 242 10.04 -16.46 -10.13
CA GLY A 242 9.61 -15.07 -10.16
C GLY A 242 10.34 -14.23 -9.11
N LEU A 243 10.42 -14.73 -7.87
CA LEU A 243 11.11 -14.05 -6.76
C LEU A 243 12.59 -13.87 -7.04
N VAL A 244 13.30 -14.90 -7.51
CA VAL A 244 14.73 -14.79 -7.83
C VAL A 244 14.97 -13.85 -9.00
N THR A 245 14.11 -13.86 -10.03
CA THR A 245 14.21 -12.86 -11.10
C THR A 245 14.03 -11.44 -10.53
N VAL A 246 13.03 -11.20 -9.69
CA VAL A 246 12.84 -9.90 -9.03
C VAL A 246 14.06 -9.49 -8.21
N LEU A 247 14.65 -10.40 -7.42
CA LEU A 247 15.83 -10.13 -6.61
C LEU A 247 17.06 -9.79 -7.46
N ILE A 248 17.30 -10.54 -8.55
CA ILE A 248 18.41 -10.27 -9.48
C ILE A 248 18.29 -8.86 -10.07
N TYR A 249 17.10 -8.48 -10.56
CA TYR A 249 16.91 -7.19 -11.23
C TYR A 249 16.77 -6.02 -10.27
N LEU A 250 16.21 -6.18 -9.07
CA LEU A 250 16.31 -5.13 -8.06
C LEU A 250 17.76 -4.92 -7.61
N GLY A 251 18.58 -5.99 -7.60
CA GLY A 251 19.99 -5.93 -7.22
C GLY A 251 20.91 -5.18 -8.19
N ILE A 252 20.48 -4.91 -9.42
CA ILE A 252 21.25 -4.08 -10.40
C ILE A 252 20.96 -2.59 -10.30
N ILE A 253 19.95 -2.18 -9.52
CA ILE A 253 19.60 -0.77 -9.36
C ILE A 253 20.69 -0.09 -8.51
N PRO A 254 21.35 0.98 -9.02
CA PRO A 254 22.36 1.68 -8.25
C PRO A 254 21.78 2.25 -6.94
N PRO A 255 22.38 1.98 -5.77
CA PRO A 255 21.85 2.43 -4.48
C PRO A 255 21.79 3.97 -4.34
N THR A 256 22.50 4.71 -5.19
CA THR A 256 22.46 6.18 -5.26
C THR A 256 21.15 6.75 -5.81
N SER A 257 20.26 5.94 -6.43
CA SER A 257 18.98 6.43 -6.96
C SER A 257 17.78 6.24 -6.02
N ILE A 258 17.96 5.54 -4.89
CA ILE A 258 16.92 5.40 -3.83
C ILE A 258 17.10 6.49 -2.75
N ALA A 259 18.22 7.21 -2.76
CA ALA A 259 18.52 8.32 -1.88
C ALA A 259 18.29 9.68 -2.55
N SER A 260 17.09 9.92 -3.08
CA SER A 260 16.61 11.30 -3.29
C SER A 260 15.87 11.74 -2.03
N ASP A 261 16.58 12.48 -1.18
CA ASP A 261 16.04 13.41 -0.16
C ASP A 261 15.05 12.89 0.90
N PHE A 262 15.19 11.64 1.35
CA PHE A 262 14.59 11.20 2.61
C PHE A 262 15.64 11.04 3.71
N SER A 263 15.83 12.14 4.45
CA SER A 263 16.44 12.25 5.77
C SER A 263 17.97 12.13 5.89
N SER A 264 18.54 13.27 6.28
CA SER A 264 19.61 13.36 7.26
C SER A 264 19.41 12.36 8.40
N GLY A 265 20.24 11.32 8.48
CA GLY A 265 20.33 10.49 9.68
C GLY A 265 20.47 8.98 9.42
N ALA A 266 21.72 8.56 9.24
CA ALA A 266 22.27 7.27 9.66
C ALA A 266 21.42 6.01 9.44
N LEU A 267 21.72 5.30 8.34
CA LEU A 267 21.98 3.85 8.30
C LEU A 267 22.68 3.56 6.97
N GLY A 268 24.00 3.76 6.94
CA GLY A 268 24.85 3.42 5.81
C GLY A 268 24.95 1.90 5.69
N VAL A 269 24.39 1.35 4.61
CA VAL A 269 24.86 0.09 4.02
C VAL A 269 25.56 0.51 2.74
N ASP A 270 26.85 0.21 2.66
CA ASP A 270 27.74 0.66 1.58
C ASP A 270 27.07 0.49 0.21
N GLY A 271 26.94 1.62 -0.49
CA GLY A 271 26.20 1.79 -1.74
C GLY A 271 26.88 1.13 -2.95
N LEU A 272 27.16 -0.17 -2.87
CA LEU A 272 27.59 -0.99 -3.99
C LEU A 272 26.38 -1.74 -4.57
N PRO A 273 26.19 -1.76 -5.90
CA PRO A 273 25.15 -2.58 -6.52
C PRO A 273 25.39 -4.06 -6.20
N VAL A 274 24.32 -4.79 -5.89
CA VAL A 274 24.36 -6.20 -5.48
C VAL A 274 24.71 -7.11 -6.65
N ALA A 275 24.44 -6.69 -7.89
CA ALA A 275 24.72 -7.45 -9.12
C ALA A 275 25.38 -6.58 -10.19
N THR A 276 26.18 -7.21 -11.06
CA THR A 276 26.82 -6.54 -12.19
C THR A 276 25.81 -6.24 -13.30
N SER A 277 25.78 -5.00 -13.78
CA SER A 277 24.95 -4.58 -14.89
C SER A 277 25.77 -4.51 -16.19
N ASN A 278 25.35 -5.26 -17.21
CA ASN A 278 25.95 -5.21 -18.54
C ASN A 278 24.90 -5.45 -19.64
N ALA A 279 25.32 -5.38 -20.91
CA ALA A 279 24.43 -5.61 -22.06
C ALA A 279 23.83 -7.03 -22.10
N LEU A 280 24.50 -8.03 -21.53
CA LEU A 280 23.99 -9.39 -21.43
C LEU A 280 22.85 -9.46 -20.40
N THR A 281 22.98 -8.81 -19.24
CA THR A 281 21.93 -8.69 -18.23
C THR A 281 20.67 -8.03 -18.81
N LEU A 282 20.82 -6.98 -19.62
CA LEU A 282 19.70 -6.37 -20.33
C LEU A 282 18.96 -7.38 -21.23
N ARG A 283 19.69 -8.13 -22.07
CA ARG A 283 19.09 -9.12 -22.98
C ARG A 283 18.43 -10.27 -22.24
N ILE A 284 19.06 -10.78 -21.19
CA ILE A 284 18.50 -11.82 -20.31
C ILE A 284 17.18 -11.33 -19.71
N GLY A 285 17.12 -10.08 -19.25
CA GLY A 285 15.94 -9.51 -18.62
C GLY A 285 14.77 -9.44 -19.58
N ILE A 286 15.01 -8.94 -20.80
CA ILE A 286 13.99 -8.91 -21.85
C ILE A 286 13.48 -10.32 -22.13
N VAL A 287 14.37 -11.30 -22.31
CA VAL A 287 13.97 -12.69 -22.60
C VAL A 287 13.17 -13.29 -21.44
N LEU A 288 13.61 -13.14 -20.19
CA LEU A 288 12.88 -13.62 -19.03
C LEU A 288 11.52 -12.92 -18.89
N GLY A 289 11.46 -11.61 -19.11
CA GLY A 289 10.20 -10.85 -19.14
C GLY A 289 9.22 -11.44 -20.16
N LEU A 290 9.67 -11.72 -21.39
CA LEU A 290 8.84 -12.36 -22.42
C LEU A 290 8.41 -13.77 -22.05
N VAL A 291 9.30 -14.57 -21.44
CA VAL A 291 8.97 -15.91 -20.93
C VAL A 291 7.87 -15.85 -19.88
N PHE A 292 7.99 -14.97 -18.89
CA PHE A 292 6.97 -14.80 -17.85
C PHE A 292 5.65 -14.26 -18.40
N ILE A 293 5.66 -13.33 -19.36
CA ILE A 293 4.43 -12.85 -20.02
C ILE A 293 3.75 -14.01 -20.77
N GLY A 294 4.50 -14.70 -21.63
CA GLY A 294 3.98 -15.77 -22.48
C GLY A 294 3.45 -16.95 -21.66
N ALA A 295 4.28 -17.46 -20.75
CA ALA A 295 3.91 -18.53 -19.82
C ALA A 295 2.77 -18.13 -18.89
N GLY A 296 2.88 -16.93 -18.29
CA GLY A 296 1.94 -16.34 -17.35
C GLY A 296 0.53 -16.24 -17.91
N PHE A 297 0.36 -15.54 -19.03
CA PHE A 297 -0.97 -15.37 -19.59
C PHE A 297 -1.52 -16.65 -20.22
N TRP A 298 -0.67 -17.48 -20.83
CA TRP A 298 -1.12 -18.76 -21.39
C TRP A 298 -1.66 -19.70 -20.30
N ALA A 299 -0.91 -19.85 -19.19
CA ALA A 299 -1.34 -20.67 -18.07
C ALA A 299 -2.51 -20.05 -17.30
N ALA A 300 -2.52 -18.72 -17.12
CA ALA A 300 -3.63 -18.02 -16.47
C ALA A 300 -4.95 -18.26 -17.23
N ARG A 301 -4.91 -18.22 -18.57
CA ARG A 301 -6.07 -18.54 -19.41
C ARG A 301 -6.45 -20.01 -19.31
N ARG A 302 -5.48 -20.92 -19.38
CA ARG A 302 -5.71 -22.38 -19.26
C ARG A 302 -6.42 -22.75 -17.96
N PHE A 303 -6.11 -22.06 -16.85
CA PHE A 303 -6.69 -22.33 -15.54
C PHE A 303 -7.84 -21.39 -15.15
N ALA A 304 -8.28 -20.49 -16.03
CA ALA A 304 -9.26 -19.45 -15.73
C ALA A 304 -10.63 -20.01 -15.29
N ALA A 305 -11.07 -21.12 -15.89
CA ALA A 305 -12.30 -21.83 -15.53
C ALA A 305 -12.16 -22.73 -14.28
N GLY A 306 -10.93 -23.06 -13.89
CA GLY A 306 -10.65 -24.05 -12.85
C GLY A 306 -10.25 -23.40 -11.52
N THR A 307 -8.99 -23.63 -11.11
CA THR A 307 -8.48 -23.15 -9.82
C THR A 307 -8.09 -21.67 -9.89
N GLN A 308 -8.93 -20.79 -9.35
CA GLN A 308 -8.72 -19.34 -9.32
C GLN A 308 -7.33 -18.93 -8.81
N ILE A 309 -6.80 -19.61 -7.78
CA ILE A 309 -5.47 -19.33 -7.22
C ILE A 309 -4.38 -19.55 -8.28
N ARG A 310 -4.42 -20.65 -9.04
CA ARG A 310 -3.40 -20.92 -10.07
C ARG A 310 -3.44 -19.87 -11.17
N ALA A 311 -4.64 -19.57 -11.68
CA ALA A 311 -4.81 -18.55 -12.70
C ALA A 311 -4.29 -17.18 -12.23
N ALA A 312 -4.62 -16.81 -10.99
CA ALA A 312 -4.16 -15.57 -10.37
C ALA A 312 -2.64 -15.53 -10.21
N SER A 313 -2.00 -16.61 -9.72
CA SER A 313 -0.54 -16.66 -9.55
C SER A 313 0.21 -16.52 -10.87
N TRP A 314 -0.25 -17.19 -11.92
CA TRP A 314 0.35 -17.08 -13.25
C TRP A 314 0.18 -15.68 -13.85
N ALA A 315 -1.01 -15.07 -13.71
CA ALA A 315 -1.23 -13.69 -14.15
C ALA A 315 -0.38 -12.69 -13.34
N ALA A 316 -0.27 -12.88 -12.03
CA ALA A 316 0.50 -12.00 -11.14
C ALA A 316 1.99 -12.01 -11.50
N TRP A 317 2.62 -13.18 -11.60
CA TRP A 317 4.05 -13.25 -11.97
C TRP A 317 4.31 -12.89 -13.43
N GLY A 318 3.35 -13.15 -14.33
CA GLY A 318 3.39 -12.68 -15.72
C GLY A 318 3.31 -11.15 -15.87
N VAL A 319 2.96 -10.43 -14.80
CA VAL A 319 2.94 -8.96 -14.73
C VAL A 319 4.09 -8.42 -13.89
N ILE A 320 4.33 -8.99 -12.70
CA ILE A 320 5.32 -8.48 -11.75
C ILE A 320 6.73 -8.57 -12.32
N VAL A 321 7.13 -9.73 -12.87
CA VAL A 321 8.49 -9.92 -13.39
C VAL A 321 8.82 -8.93 -14.51
N PRO A 322 8.06 -8.85 -15.61
CA PRO A 322 8.38 -7.90 -16.68
C PRO A 322 8.33 -6.43 -16.23
N LEU A 323 7.45 -6.06 -15.30
CA LEU A 323 7.42 -4.70 -14.75
C LEU A 323 8.67 -4.39 -13.93
N VAL A 324 9.08 -5.29 -13.04
CA VAL A 324 10.29 -5.10 -12.21
C VAL A 324 11.54 -5.10 -13.08
N VAL A 325 11.64 -6.00 -14.06
CA VAL A 325 12.75 -6.03 -15.01
C VAL A 325 12.80 -4.72 -15.80
N LEU A 326 11.69 -4.27 -16.36
CA LEU A 326 11.64 -3.01 -17.11
C LEU A 326 12.02 -1.81 -16.22
N LEU A 327 11.48 -1.74 -15.00
CA LEU A 327 11.81 -0.70 -14.03
C LEU A 327 13.31 -0.69 -13.73
N ALA A 328 13.88 -1.84 -13.36
CA ALA A 328 15.29 -1.97 -13.05
C ALA A 328 16.18 -1.59 -14.24
N LEU A 329 15.85 -2.07 -15.44
CA LEU A 329 16.61 -1.75 -16.65
C LEU A 329 16.54 -0.25 -16.99
N TRP A 330 15.39 0.39 -16.80
CA TRP A 330 15.27 1.83 -16.99
C TRP A 330 16.11 2.61 -15.96
N PHE A 331 16.08 2.23 -14.69
CA PHE A 331 16.91 2.88 -13.66
C PHE A 331 18.41 2.67 -13.88
N THR A 332 18.82 1.51 -14.40
CA THR A 332 20.23 1.16 -14.57
C THR A 332 20.82 1.65 -15.91
N PHE A 333 20.03 1.65 -16.99
CA PHE A 333 20.51 1.93 -18.36
C PHE A 333 19.75 3.05 -19.08
N GLY A 334 18.61 3.49 -18.57
CA GLY A 334 17.77 4.50 -19.20
C GLY A 334 18.09 5.93 -18.77
N ASN A 335 17.43 6.89 -19.41
CA ASN A 335 17.46 8.29 -19.00
C ASN A 335 16.32 8.56 -17.99
N LEU A 336 16.67 9.02 -16.79
CA LEU A 336 15.70 9.26 -15.72
C LEU A 336 14.86 10.54 -15.93
N ASP A 337 15.35 11.50 -16.72
CA ASP A 337 14.61 12.72 -17.01
C ASP A 337 13.52 12.44 -18.05
N ARG A 338 13.92 11.93 -19.21
CA ARG A 338 13.00 11.57 -20.29
C ARG A 338 13.56 10.48 -21.17
N ASP A 339 12.81 9.39 -21.31
CA ASP A 339 13.21 8.22 -22.07
C ASP A 339 12.07 7.67 -22.93
N LEU A 340 12.07 8.07 -24.20
CA LEU A 340 11.05 7.66 -25.16
C LEU A 340 11.13 6.17 -25.54
N VAL A 341 12.31 5.55 -25.40
CA VAL A 341 12.50 4.14 -25.76
C VAL A 341 11.87 3.25 -24.69
N TYR A 342 12.18 3.49 -23.42
CA TYR A 342 11.54 2.78 -22.32
C TYR A 342 10.06 3.13 -22.19
N ALA A 343 9.67 4.38 -22.49
CA ALA A 343 8.26 4.73 -22.63
C ALA A 343 7.56 3.87 -23.70
N ALA A 344 8.11 3.74 -24.91
CA ALA A 344 7.52 2.92 -25.97
C ALA A 344 7.42 1.44 -25.57
N ALA A 345 8.47 0.89 -24.93
CA ALA A 345 8.44 -0.47 -24.40
C ALA A 345 7.35 -0.64 -23.32
N THR A 346 7.18 0.35 -22.45
CA THR A 346 6.15 0.33 -21.40
C THR A 346 4.74 0.49 -21.99
N ALA A 347 4.56 1.32 -23.02
CA ALA A 347 3.31 1.42 -23.76
C ALA A 347 2.92 0.06 -24.38
N LEU A 348 3.89 -0.67 -24.93
CA LEU A 348 3.67 -2.02 -25.41
C LEU A 348 3.21 -2.96 -24.28
N LEU A 349 3.80 -2.88 -23.09
CA LEU A 349 3.34 -3.65 -21.92
C LEU A 349 1.91 -3.28 -21.49
N VAL A 350 1.52 -2.01 -21.53
CA VAL A 350 0.12 -1.59 -21.27
C VAL A 350 -0.83 -2.35 -22.19
N VAL A 351 -0.53 -2.37 -23.49
CA VAL A 351 -1.35 -3.06 -24.50
C VAL A 351 -1.35 -4.57 -24.27
N ILE A 352 -0.18 -5.18 -24.06
CA ILE A 352 -0.04 -6.63 -23.83
C ILE A 352 -0.82 -7.05 -22.57
N PHE A 353 -0.72 -6.31 -21.48
CA PHE A 353 -1.40 -6.63 -20.24
C PHE A 353 -2.92 -6.41 -20.33
N ALA A 354 -3.36 -5.33 -20.98
CA ALA A 354 -4.79 -5.10 -21.21
C ALA A 354 -5.41 -6.16 -22.13
N ALA A 355 -4.74 -6.49 -23.24
CA ALA A 355 -5.16 -7.55 -24.16
C ALA A 355 -5.12 -8.93 -23.49
N GLY A 356 -4.07 -9.21 -22.70
CA GLY A 356 -3.93 -10.44 -21.92
C GLY A 356 -5.05 -10.60 -20.89
N GLY A 357 -5.42 -9.52 -20.19
CA GLY A 357 -6.56 -9.50 -19.27
C GLY A 357 -7.87 -9.85 -19.96
N GLU A 358 -8.15 -9.22 -21.11
CA GLU A 358 -9.34 -9.54 -21.93
C GLU A 358 -9.30 -10.99 -22.46
N TRP A 359 -8.13 -11.49 -22.85
CA TRP A 359 -7.92 -12.84 -23.35
C TRP A 359 -8.16 -13.92 -22.28
N ILE A 360 -7.71 -13.66 -21.05
CA ILE A 360 -7.98 -14.49 -19.86
C ILE A 360 -9.46 -14.43 -19.49
N ALA A 361 -10.06 -13.24 -19.48
CA ALA A 361 -11.46 -13.03 -19.11
C ALA A 361 -12.43 -13.86 -19.97
N ARG A 362 -12.12 -14.04 -21.27
CA ARG A 362 -12.92 -14.87 -22.19
C ARG A 362 -12.92 -16.36 -21.85
N ALA A 363 -11.96 -16.84 -21.06
CA ALA A 363 -11.87 -18.24 -20.63
C ALA A 363 -12.39 -18.47 -19.21
N GLU A 364 -12.91 -17.44 -18.54
CA GLU A 364 -13.57 -17.58 -17.24
C GLU A 364 -14.94 -18.27 -17.38
N GLU A 365 -15.43 -18.87 -16.29
CA GLU A 365 -16.79 -19.42 -16.20
C GLU A 365 -17.55 -18.77 -15.04
N PRO A 366 -18.60 -17.95 -15.32
CA PRO A 366 -19.02 -17.47 -16.64
C PRO A 366 -17.97 -16.52 -17.29
N PRO A 367 -17.97 -16.39 -18.64
CA PRO A 367 -16.99 -15.58 -19.35
C PRO A 367 -17.16 -14.09 -19.06
N LEU A 368 -16.04 -13.35 -19.15
CA LEU A 368 -15.96 -11.90 -18.97
C LEU A 368 -16.43 -11.43 -17.57
N LYS A 369 -16.19 -12.24 -16.54
CA LYS A 369 -16.52 -11.88 -15.16
C LYS A 369 -15.52 -10.90 -14.56
N GLY A 370 -14.27 -10.93 -15.01
CA GLY A 370 -13.19 -10.07 -14.50
C GLY A 370 -12.69 -10.54 -13.14
N GLY A 371 -12.37 -11.82 -13.01
CA GLY A 371 -11.83 -12.42 -11.80
C GLY A 371 -10.45 -11.90 -11.40
N VAL A 372 -9.84 -12.54 -10.40
CA VAL A 372 -8.58 -12.06 -9.81
C VAL A 372 -7.41 -12.09 -10.81
N ALA A 373 -7.36 -13.09 -11.69
CA ALA A 373 -6.32 -13.16 -12.74
C ALA A 373 -6.40 -11.97 -13.71
N VAL A 374 -7.62 -11.65 -14.18
CA VAL A 374 -7.89 -10.47 -15.02
C VAL A 374 -7.54 -9.18 -14.28
N SER A 375 -7.81 -9.14 -12.97
CA SER A 375 -7.48 -8.00 -12.12
C SER A 375 -5.98 -7.76 -12.01
N PHE A 376 -5.16 -8.81 -11.90
CA PHE A 376 -3.70 -8.68 -11.95
C PHE A 376 -3.21 -8.15 -13.30
N ALA A 377 -3.75 -8.66 -14.41
CA ALA A 377 -3.38 -8.17 -15.74
C ALA A 377 -3.74 -6.69 -15.94
N LEU A 378 -4.97 -6.29 -15.62
CA LEU A 378 -5.41 -4.90 -15.77
C LEU A 378 -4.73 -3.95 -14.76
N GLY A 379 -4.49 -4.41 -13.54
CA GLY A 379 -3.69 -3.67 -12.56
C GLY A 379 -2.25 -3.48 -13.02
N GLY A 380 -1.66 -4.51 -13.63
CA GLY A 380 -0.37 -4.43 -14.31
C GLY A 380 -0.34 -3.41 -15.43
N ALA A 381 -1.38 -3.39 -16.28
CA ALA A 381 -1.53 -2.39 -17.34
C ALA A 381 -1.61 -0.96 -16.77
N ALA A 382 -2.27 -0.78 -15.61
CA ALA A 382 -2.34 0.51 -14.94
C ALA A 382 -0.98 0.97 -14.38
N ILE A 383 -0.23 0.07 -13.75
CA ILE A 383 1.12 0.37 -13.24
C ILE A 383 2.06 0.67 -14.42
N ALA A 384 2.01 -0.13 -15.50
CA ALA A 384 2.72 0.17 -16.74
C ALA A 384 2.33 1.55 -17.28
N GLY A 385 1.04 1.90 -17.28
CA GLY A 385 0.55 3.20 -17.74
C GLY A 385 1.12 4.36 -16.91
N LEU A 386 1.25 4.19 -15.60
CA LEU A 386 1.88 5.16 -14.72
C LEU A 386 3.37 5.33 -15.04
N LEU A 387 4.11 4.23 -15.18
CA LEU A 387 5.53 4.25 -15.56
C LEU A 387 5.74 4.88 -16.93
N LEU A 388 4.87 4.57 -17.89
CA LEU A 388 4.85 5.18 -19.22
C LEU A 388 4.75 6.69 -19.12
N MET A 389 3.81 7.22 -18.33
CA MET A 389 3.65 8.67 -18.18
C MET A 389 4.93 9.30 -17.60
N HIS A 390 5.54 8.65 -16.62
CA HIS A 390 6.75 9.14 -15.97
C HIS A 390 7.98 9.10 -16.89
N MET A 391 8.12 8.09 -17.74
CA MET A 391 9.23 7.96 -18.68
C MET A 391 9.07 8.90 -19.90
N ALA A 392 7.83 9.15 -20.33
CA ALA A 392 7.55 9.87 -21.58
C ALA A 392 7.51 11.40 -21.44
N PHE A 393 7.13 11.90 -20.25
CA PHE A 393 6.76 13.30 -20.05
C PHE A 393 7.47 13.92 -18.85
N ASP A 394 7.71 15.23 -18.93
CA ASP A 394 8.28 16.01 -17.84
C ASP A 394 7.34 16.10 -16.62
N SER A 395 7.86 16.67 -15.53
CA SER A 395 7.20 16.65 -14.22
C SER A 395 5.75 17.18 -14.25
N GLY A 396 5.53 18.33 -14.91
CA GLY A 396 4.21 18.96 -14.95
C GLY A 396 3.18 18.14 -15.74
N TRP A 397 3.56 17.74 -16.96
CA TRP A 397 2.69 16.96 -17.84
C TRP A 397 2.35 15.60 -17.25
N THR A 398 3.29 14.95 -16.56
CA THR A 398 3.05 13.67 -15.89
C THR A 398 1.88 13.76 -14.91
N THR A 399 1.82 14.79 -14.08
CA THR A 399 0.72 14.95 -13.09
C THR A 399 -0.63 15.12 -13.77
N ILE A 400 -0.68 15.95 -14.81
CA ILE A 400 -1.90 16.26 -15.56
C ILE A 400 -2.41 15.02 -16.28
N LEU A 401 -1.52 14.34 -17.02
CA LEU A 401 -1.86 13.17 -17.81
C LEU A 401 -2.22 11.98 -16.93
N LEU A 402 -1.56 11.80 -15.78
CA LEU A 402 -1.91 10.76 -14.81
C LEU A 402 -3.31 10.99 -14.20
N GLY A 403 -3.65 12.24 -13.89
CA GLY A 403 -5.00 12.59 -13.45
C GLY A 403 -6.06 12.31 -14.54
N ALA A 404 -5.76 12.70 -15.78
CA ALA A 404 -6.61 12.42 -16.94
C ALA A 404 -6.73 10.91 -17.23
N ALA A 405 -5.69 10.12 -16.96
CA ALA A 405 -5.67 8.67 -17.20
C ALA A 405 -6.73 7.93 -16.38
N ALA A 406 -7.22 8.48 -15.27
CA ALA A 406 -8.33 7.92 -14.49
C ALA A 406 -9.63 7.76 -15.30
N ILE A 407 -9.78 8.52 -16.40
CA ILE A 407 -10.93 8.49 -17.30
C ILE A 407 -10.98 7.16 -18.08
N VAL A 408 -9.83 6.65 -18.51
CA VAL A 408 -9.73 5.47 -19.38
C VAL A 408 -10.39 4.23 -18.76
N PRO A 409 -10.01 3.78 -17.55
CA PRO A 409 -10.65 2.63 -16.91
C PRO A 409 -12.12 2.90 -16.53
N ALA A 410 -12.51 4.16 -16.28
CA ALA A 410 -13.91 4.51 -16.06
C ALA A 410 -14.74 4.35 -17.34
N LEU A 411 -14.25 4.79 -18.49
CA LEU A 411 -14.91 4.63 -19.78
C LEU A 411 -15.02 3.18 -20.21
N THR A 412 -14.00 2.36 -19.95
CA THR A 412 -14.04 0.93 -20.31
C THR A 412 -15.14 0.16 -19.59
N THR A 413 -15.64 0.68 -18.45
CA THR A 413 -16.82 0.10 -17.78
C THR A 413 -18.10 0.12 -18.62
N ARG A 414 -18.16 0.89 -19.72
CA ARG A 414 -19.28 0.84 -20.68
C ARG A 414 -19.36 -0.47 -21.43
N TRP A 415 -18.22 -1.09 -21.70
CA TRP A 415 -18.14 -2.32 -22.48
C TRP A 415 -17.86 -3.56 -21.63
N ARG A 416 -17.25 -3.39 -20.45
CA ARG A 416 -16.87 -4.49 -19.56
C ARG A 416 -17.20 -4.16 -18.10
N ALA A 417 -17.95 -5.03 -17.43
CA ALA A 417 -18.32 -4.86 -16.03
C ALA A 417 -17.27 -5.39 -15.05
N TYR A 418 -15.97 -5.31 -15.40
CA TYR A 418 -14.91 -5.85 -14.55
C TYR A 418 -14.77 -5.03 -13.26
N PRO A 419 -14.83 -5.65 -12.07
CA PRO A 419 -14.81 -4.93 -10.79
C PRO A 419 -13.55 -4.07 -10.57
N VAL A 420 -12.41 -4.49 -11.12
CA VAL A 420 -11.12 -3.82 -10.95
C VAL A 420 -11.06 -2.45 -11.64
N LEU A 421 -11.81 -2.23 -12.72
CA LEU A 421 -11.69 -1.02 -13.54
C LEU A 421 -11.98 0.26 -12.74
N GLY A 422 -13.05 0.27 -11.94
CA GLY A 422 -13.34 1.40 -11.07
C GLY A 422 -12.22 1.68 -10.07
N TRP A 423 -11.61 0.64 -9.51
CA TRP A 423 -10.49 0.77 -8.57
C TRP A 423 -9.19 1.23 -9.24
N ILE A 424 -8.98 0.93 -10.53
CA ILE A 424 -7.85 1.48 -11.29
C ILE A 424 -7.98 3.01 -11.43
N SER A 425 -9.19 3.54 -11.68
CA SER A 425 -9.41 4.99 -11.64
C SER A 425 -9.01 5.60 -10.29
N VAL A 426 -9.34 4.92 -9.19
CA VAL A 426 -8.95 5.35 -7.83
C VAL A 426 -7.44 5.25 -7.63
N GLY A 427 -6.79 4.22 -8.18
CA GLY A 427 -5.33 4.08 -8.16
C GLY A 427 -4.63 5.27 -8.81
N ALA A 428 -5.16 5.80 -9.91
CA ALA A 428 -4.63 7.02 -10.53
C ALA A 428 -4.74 8.24 -9.60
N VAL A 429 -5.85 8.38 -8.85
CA VAL A 429 -5.99 9.44 -7.82
C VAL A 429 -4.88 9.34 -6.78
N ILE A 430 -4.63 8.13 -6.25
CA ILE A 430 -3.59 7.89 -5.23
C ILE A 430 -2.21 8.26 -5.78
N ALA A 431 -1.92 7.89 -7.02
CA ALA A 431 -0.65 8.21 -7.65
C ALA A 431 -0.45 9.72 -7.84
N VAL A 432 -1.49 10.45 -8.28
CA VAL A 432 -1.44 11.92 -8.37
C VAL A 432 -1.30 12.55 -6.98
N LEU A 433 -2.00 12.06 -5.96
CA LEU A 433 -1.84 12.54 -4.58
C LEU A 433 -0.42 12.35 -4.07
N GLY A 434 0.20 11.19 -4.30
CA GLY A 434 1.59 10.94 -3.92
C GLY A 434 2.55 11.91 -4.60
N ARG A 435 2.34 12.19 -5.89
CA ARG A 435 3.14 13.13 -6.67
C ARG A 435 3.00 14.57 -6.16
N VAL A 436 1.77 15.02 -5.93
CA VAL A 436 1.44 16.35 -5.41
C VAL A 436 1.93 16.55 -3.97
N ALA A 437 1.94 15.50 -3.15
CA ALA A 437 2.48 15.56 -1.80
C ALA A 437 3.99 15.74 -1.79
N PHE A 438 4.70 15.18 -2.79
CA PHE A 438 6.14 15.34 -2.94
C PHE A 438 6.52 16.72 -3.51
N ASP A 439 5.88 17.14 -4.60
CA ASP A 439 6.07 18.48 -5.18
C ASP A 439 4.71 19.17 -5.41
N PRO A 440 4.28 20.03 -4.46
CA PRO A 440 3.04 20.81 -4.60
C PRO A 440 3.08 21.85 -5.72
N THR A 441 4.26 22.20 -6.25
CA THR A 441 4.38 23.17 -7.35
C THR A 441 4.13 22.55 -8.72
N ILE A 442 4.02 21.21 -8.81
CA ILE A 442 3.75 20.40 -10.00
C ILE A 442 4.91 20.36 -11.02
N VAL A 443 5.59 21.49 -11.23
CA VAL A 443 6.69 21.68 -12.20
C VAL A 443 8.02 22.05 -11.55
N GLY A 444 8.10 22.13 -10.23
CA GLY A 444 9.21 22.72 -9.50
C GLY A 444 9.09 24.25 -9.36
N ALA A 445 9.60 24.78 -8.25
CA ALA A 445 9.49 26.20 -7.90
C ALA A 445 10.12 27.14 -8.96
N GLY A 446 11.19 26.72 -9.63
CA GLY A 446 11.89 27.53 -10.64
C GLY A 446 11.14 27.69 -11.98
N PHE A 447 10.19 26.80 -12.29
CA PHE A 447 9.42 26.83 -13.54
C PHE A 447 7.99 27.33 -13.35
N LEU A 448 7.60 27.64 -12.12
CA LEU A 448 6.28 28.14 -11.81
C LEU A 448 6.18 29.64 -12.14
N SER A 449 5.32 29.99 -13.09
CA SER A 449 5.00 31.40 -13.42
C SER A 449 4.39 32.13 -12.22
N THR A 450 4.73 33.40 -12.04
CA THR A 450 4.19 34.28 -11.00
C THR A 450 2.77 34.78 -11.28
N THR A 451 2.21 34.48 -12.46
CA THR A 451 0.83 34.81 -12.81
C THR A 451 -0.15 34.12 -11.85
N PRO A 452 -1.04 34.84 -11.14
CA PRO A 452 -1.80 34.28 -10.02
C PRO A 452 -2.72 33.09 -10.34
N VAL A 453 -3.38 33.11 -11.51
CA VAL A 453 -4.42 32.11 -11.86
C VAL A 453 -4.00 31.22 -13.03
N PHE A 454 -3.50 31.80 -14.12
CA PHE A 454 -3.13 31.07 -15.33
C PHE A 454 -1.68 30.56 -15.27
N ASN A 455 -1.39 29.73 -14.27
CA ASN A 455 -0.10 29.06 -14.07
C ASN A 455 -0.27 27.53 -14.07
N TRP A 456 0.80 26.77 -13.82
CA TRP A 456 0.80 25.30 -13.81
C TRP A 456 -0.05 24.64 -12.71
N LEU A 457 -0.40 25.36 -11.65
CA LEU A 457 -1.26 24.84 -10.57
C LEU A 457 -2.70 24.63 -11.08
N LEU A 458 -3.20 25.54 -11.93
CA LEU A 458 -4.56 25.44 -12.47
C LEU A 458 -4.77 24.15 -13.29
N PRO A 459 -3.98 23.83 -14.32
CA PRO A 459 -4.12 22.56 -15.01
C PRO A 459 -3.61 21.38 -14.15
N GLY A 460 -2.60 21.58 -13.31
CA GLY A 460 -2.00 20.55 -12.46
C GLY A 460 -2.96 19.94 -11.44
N TYR A 461 -3.85 20.74 -10.86
CA TYR A 461 -4.88 20.28 -9.92
C TYR A 461 -6.29 20.26 -10.52
N GLY A 462 -6.60 21.21 -11.40
CA GLY A 462 -7.93 21.38 -12.00
C GLY A 462 -8.27 20.32 -13.05
N VAL A 463 -7.31 19.90 -13.89
CA VAL A 463 -7.55 18.81 -14.84
C VAL A 463 -7.84 17.49 -14.12
N PRO A 464 -7.05 17.06 -13.10
CA PRO A 464 -7.43 15.95 -12.25
C PRO A 464 -8.83 16.09 -11.63
N ALA A 465 -9.19 17.27 -11.10
CA ALA A 465 -10.53 17.48 -10.52
C ALA A 465 -11.66 17.19 -11.53
N LEU A 466 -11.54 17.72 -12.75
CA LEU A 466 -12.50 17.50 -13.83
C LEU A 466 -12.51 16.04 -14.30
N ALA A 467 -11.33 15.44 -14.46
CA ALA A 467 -11.18 14.04 -14.86
C ALA A 467 -11.82 13.09 -13.85
N TYR A 468 -11.64 13.34 -12.55
CA TYR A 468 -12.23 12.53 -11.49
C TYR A 468 -13.74 12.72 -11.41
N GLY A 469 -14.23 13.95 -11.62
CA GLY A 469 -15.67 14.22 -11.74
C GLY A 469 -16.30 13.49 -12.92
N PHE A 470 -15.63 13.47 -14.07
CA PHE A 470 -16.07 12.72 -15.24
C PHE A 470 -16.06 11.20 -14.99
N ALA A 471 -14.98 10.67 -14.40
CA ALA A 471 -14.89 9.27 -14.03
C ALA A 471 -15.99 8.86 -13.05
N ALA A 472 -16.28 9.68 -12.03
CA ALA A 472 -17.39 9.48 -11.11
C ALA A 472 -18.75 9.44 -11.83
N TRP A 473 -19.02 10.42 -12.70
CA TRP A 473 -20.24 10.48 -13.51
C TRP A 473 -20.40 9.23 -14.39
N GLN A 474 -19.31 8.77 -14.99
CA GLN A 474 -19.31 7.59 -15.84
C GLN A 474 -19.57 6.31 -15.04
N LEU A 475 -18.87 6.14 -13.90
CA LEU A 475 -19.05 4.99 -13.01
C LEU A 475 -20.46 4.92 -12.41
N ALA A 476 -21.10 6.07 -12.17
CA ALA A 476 -22.48 6.14 -11.73
C ALA A 476 -23.48 5.53 -12.73
N ARG A 477 -23.17 5.58 -14.04
CA ARG A 477 -24.02 5.04 -15.11
C ARG A 477 -23.81 3.56 -15.40
N THR A 478 -22.68 2.98 -14.97
CA THR A 478 -22.31 1.60 -15.32
C THR A 478 -22.36 0.67 -14.12
N THR A 479 -21.53 0.93 -13.10
CA THR A 479 -21.36 0.03 -11.95
C THR A 479 -22.07 0.54 -10.71
N ASN A 480 -22.18 1.86 -10.56
CA ASN A 480 -22.69 2.55 -9.38
C ASN A 480 -22.08 2.03 -8.05
N GLY A 481 -20.85 1.51 -8.10
CA GLY A 481 -20.18 0.88 -6.96
C GLY A 481 -19.36 1.85 -6.11
N ARG A 482 -18.68 1.30 -5.07
CA ARG A 482 -17.81 2.08 -4.16
C ARG A 482 -16.75 2.96 -4.85
N PRO A 483 -16.11 2.55 -5.96
CA PRO A 483 -15.13 3.41 -6.64
C PRO A 483 -15.71 4.74 -7.12
N ARG A 484 -16.99 4.79 -7.48
CA ARG A 484 -17.69 6.04 -7.84
C ARG A 484 -17.56 7.07 -6.72
N LEU A 485 -17.82 6.67 -5.47
CA LEU A 485 -17.80 7.55 -4.30
C LEU A 485 -16.39 8.07 -4.01
N ALA A 486 -15.39 7.21 -4.18
CA ALA A 486 -13.99 7.61 -4.08
C ALA A 486 -13.63 8.65 -5.15
N MET A 487 -14.10 8.47 -6.39
CA MET A 487 -13.89 9.45 -7.47
C MET A 487 -14.64 10.77 -7.23
N GLU A 488 -15.88 10.75 -6.69
CA GLU A 488 -16.62 11.98 -6.32
C GLU A 488 -15.89 12.76 -5.22
N ALA A 489 -15.41 12.06 -4.18
CA ALA A 489 -14.63 12.67 -3.12
C ALA A 489 -13.28 13.21 -3.64
N ALA A 490 -12.61 12.47 -4.52
CA ALA A 490 -11.36 12.91 -5.16
C ALA A 490 -11.57 14.15 -6.04
N ALA A 491 -12.65 14.21 -6.81
CA ALA A 491 -12.99 15.37 -7.63
C ALA A 491 -13.20 16.62 -6.76
N ALA A 492 -13.95 16.48 -5.67
CA ALA A 492 -14.15 17.56 -4.70
C ALA A 492 -12.83 17.98 -4.04
N LEU A 493 -12.02 17.03 -3.59
CA LEU A 493 -10.73 17.29 -2.97
C LEU A 493 -9.80 18.06 -3.93
N PHE A 494 -9.62 17.60 -5.16
CA PHE A 494 -8.75 18.27 -6.13
C PHE A 494 -9.28 19.63 -6.55
N ALA A 495 -10.60 19.83 -6.65
CA ALA A 495 -11.17 21.15 -6.88
C ALA A 495 -10.83 22.13 -5.73
N LEU A 496 -10.92 21.66 -4.48
CA LEU A 496 -10.56 22.46 -3.31
C LEU A 496 -9.06 22.71 -3.20
N LEU A 497 -8.23 21.71 -3.51
CA LEU A 497 -6.77 21.86 -3.58
C LEU A 497 -6.37 22.85 -4.68
N THR A 498 -7.04 22.83 -5.83
CA THR A 498 -6.82 23.82 -6.90
C THR A 498 -7.02 25.23 -6.35
N LEU A 499 -8.15 25.47 -5.67
CA LEU A 499 -8.43 26.78 -5.06
C LEU A 499 -7.40 27.13 -3.98
N ALA A 500 -7.07 26.21 -3.08
CA ALA A 500 -6.15 26.46 -1.99
C ALA A 500 -4.73 26.79 -2.50
N MET A 501 -4.23 26.05 -3.48
CA MET A 501 -2.90 26.26 -4.04
C MET A 501 -2.81 27.55 -4.85
N LEU A 502 -3.84 27.90 -5.62
CA LEU A 502 -3.90 29.18 -6.32
C LEU A 502 -3.97 30.35 -5.35
N VAL A 503 -4.70 30.23 -4.24
CA VAL A 503 -4.76 31.25 -3.18
C VAL A 503 -3.39 31.42 -2.51
N ARG A 504 -2.73 30.32 -2.10
CA ARG A 504 -1.37 30.37 -1.54
C ARG A 504 -0.43 31.12 -2.47
N HIS A 505 -0.39 30.70 -3.72
CA HIS A 505 0.49 31.26 -4.73
C HIS A 505 0.19 32.74 -5.01
N ALA A 506 -1.08 33.12 -5.17
CA ALA A 506 -1.47 34.50 -5.44
C ALA A 506 -1.14 35.46 -4.29
N MET A 507 -1.29 34.99 -3.04
CA MET A 507 -1.07 35.81 -1.84
C MET A 507 0.39 35.94 -1.44
N HIS A 508 1.26 35.07 -1.95
CA HIS A 508 2.71 35.08 -1.70
C HIS A 508 3.49 35.56 -2.94
N GLY A 509 2.90 36.47 -3.72
CA GLY A 509 3.59 37.13 -4.83
C GLY A 509 3.97 36.23 -6.00
N GLY A 510 3.28 35.09 -6.16
CA GLY A 510 3.55 34.13 -7.22
C GLY A 510 4.59 33.07 -6.86
N VAL A 511 4.85 32.85 -5.56
CA VAL A 511 5.75 31.80 -5.07
C VAL A 511 5.01 30.94 -4.05
N ILE A 512 5.33 29.64 -3.97
CA ILE A 512 4.85 28.76 -2.91
C ILE A 512 6.02 28.54 -1.96
N ASP A 513 6.02 29.27 -0.84
CA ASP A 513 7.07 29.21 0.17
C ASP A 513 6.49 28.90 1.58
N THR A 514 7.37 28.88 2.59
CA THR A 514 7.01 28.75 4.00
C THR A 514 6.70 30.09 4.66
N GLY A 515 6.39 31.14 3.88
CA GLY A 515 6.08 32.47 4.37
C GLY A 515 4.95 32.45 5.40
N ALA A 516 5.00 33.43 6.32
CA ALA A 516 4.01 33.56 7.37
C ALA A 516 2.60 33.68 6.78
N MET A 517 1.67 32.86 7.28
CA MET A 517 0.28 32.89 6.84
C MET A 517 -0.38 34.17 7.35
N THR A 518 -1.00 34.93 6.45
CA THR A 518 -1.79 36.12 6.80
C THR A 518 -3.21 35.72 7.23
N LEU A 519 -3.89 36.59 7.98
CA LEU A 519 -5.29 36.34 8.34
C LEU A 519 -6.17 36.25 7.08
N ALA A 520 -5.89 37.06 6.06
CA ALA A 520 -6.62 37.04 4.79
C ALA A 520 -6.54 35.66 4.11
N GLU A 521 -5.35 35.08 4.06
CA GLU A 521 -5.12 33.76 3.47
C GLU A 521 -5.86 32.67 4.25
N GLN A 522 -5.70 32.69 5.58
CA GLN A 522 -6.33 31.74 6.47
C GLN A 522 -7.86 31.79 6.40
N SER A 523 -8.43 32.99 6.19
CA SER A 523 -9.87 33.18 6.06
C SER A 523 -10.43 32.48 4.82
N ILE A 524 -9.71 32.56 3.70
CA ILE A 524 -10.10 31.88 2.46
C ILE A 524 -10.01 30.37 2.65
N TYR A 525 -8.96 29.84 3.27
CA TYR A 525 -8.88 28.41 3.60
C TYR A 525 -10.00 27.94 4.51
N THR A 526 -10.41 28.77 5.45
CA THR A 526 -11.56 28.48 6.31
C THR A 526 -12.86 28.37 5.51
N LEU A 527 -13.10 29.28 4.56
CA LEU A 527 -14.27 29.19 3.67
C LEU A 527 -14.22 27.94 2.78
N ILE A 528 -13.05 27.62 2.23
CA ILE A 528 -12.81 26.40 1.45
C ILE A 528 -13.11 25.16 2.30
N ALA A 529 -12.62 25.11 3.55
CA ALA A 529 -12.84 23.99 4.46
C ALA A 529 -14.32 23.81 4.86
N ILE A 530 -15.04 24.90 5.13
CA ILE A 530 -16.49 24.85 5.41
C ILE A 530 -17.26 24.38 4.17
N GLY A 531 -16.92 24.89 2.98
CA GLY A 531 -17.48 24.43 1.71
C GLY A 531 -17.21 22.94 1.46
N ALA A 532 -16.00 22.47 1.74
CA ALA A 532 -15.62 21.06 1.68
C ALA A 532 -16.50 20.20 2.61
N GLY A 533 -16.71 20.66 3.84
CA GLY A 533 -17.63 20.01 4.79
C GLY A 533 -19.05 19.90 4.25
N ALA A 534 -19.57 20.95 3.62
CA ALA A 534 -20.90 20.94 2.99
C ALA A 534 -20.99 19.93 1.85
N ILE A 535 -19.99 19.89 0.97
CA ILE A 535 -19.92 18.96 -0.17
C ILE A 535 -19.87 17.52 0.33
N LEU A 536 -19.03 17.21 1.32
CA LEU A 536 -18.92 15.85 1.86
C LEU A 536 -20.21 15.39 2.53
N VAL A 537 -20.90 16.27 3.28
CA VAL A 537 -22.23 15.96 3.83
C VAL A 537 -23.24 15.71 2.71
N ALA A 538 -23.19 16.47 1.62
CA ALA A 538 -24.08 16.26 0.47
C ALA A 538 -23.82 14.93 -0.26
N ILE A 539 -22.55 14.54 -0.44
CA ILE A 539 -22.17 13.25 -1.05
C ILE A 539 -22.64 12.08 -0.18
N ASP A 540 -22.37 12.14 1.12
CA ASP A 540 -22.76 11.07 2.06
C ASP A 540 -24.29 10.88 2.13
N MET A 541 -25.09 11.94 1.97
CA MET A 541 -26.54 11.82 1.89
C MET A 541 -27.05 11.12 0.63
N ARG A 542 -26.35 11.29 -0.50
CA ARG A 542 -26.71 10.63 -1.76
C ARG A 542 -26.29 9.16 -1.77
N SER A 543 -25.24 8.81 -1.05
CA SER A 543 -24.68 7.46 -1.00
C SER A 543 -23.99 7.21 0.34
N PRO A 544 -24.76 6.73 1.35
CA PRO A 544 -24.26 6.61 2.72
C PRO A 544 -23.08 5.64 2.82
N SER A 545 -21.99 6.08 3.44
CA SER A 545 -20.89 5.20 3.81
C SER A 545 -20.37 5.57 5.20
N SER A 546 -19.99 4.56 5.99
CA SER A 546 -19.42 4.79 7.33
C SER A 546 -18.15 5.63 7.25
N VAL A 547 -17.28 5.36 6.26
CA VAL A 547 -16.02 6.06 6.07
C VAL A 547 -16.24 7.54 5.75
N LEU A 548 -17.13 7.90 4.80
CA LEU A 548 -17.41 9.31 4.50
C LEU A 548 -18.11 10.00 5.66
N ARG A 549 -19.02 9.32 6.33
CA ARG A 549 -19.72 9.86 7.50
C ARG A 549 -18.76 10.25 8.61
N TYR A 550 -17.91 9.34 9.07
CA TYR A 550 -16.95 9.63 10.14
C TYR A 550 -15.81 10.53 9.67
N GLY A 551 -15.27 10.32 8.46
CA GLY A 551 -14.20 11.13 7.89
C GLY A 551 -14.58 12.60 7.73
N SER A 552 -15.77 12.89 7.21
CA SER A 552 -16.26 14.27 7.08
C SER A 552 -16.53 14.94 8.43
N MET A 553 -17.00 14.20 9.43
CA MET A 553 -17.14 14.73 10.80
C MET A 553 -15.78 15.05 11.41
N ALA A 554 -14.79 14.15 11.29
CA ALA A 554 -13.45 14.36 11.80
C ALA A 554 -12.78 15.58 11.13
N ALA A 555 -12.87 15.69 9.79
CA ALA A 555 -12.38 16.85 9.05
C ALA A 555 -13.10 18.14 9.48
N GLY A 556 -14.41 18.09 9.72
CA GLY A 556 -15.18 19.24 10.22
C GLY A 556 -14.78 19.68 11.62
N VAL A 557 -14.55 18.75 12.55
CA VAL A 557 -14.05 19.04 13.90
C VAL A 557 -12.64 19.64 13.85
N ALA A 558 -11.74 19.05 13.06
CA ALA A 558 -10.41 19.60 12.85
C ALA A 558 -10.47 21.02 12.26
N SER A 559 -11.34 21.25 11.27
CA SER A 559 -11.53 22.58 10.67
C SER A 559 -12.02 23.60 11.70
N VAL A 560 -12.96 23.23 12.57
CA VAL A 560 -13.41 24.09 13.68
C VAL A 560 -12.26 24.40 14.64
N ALA A 561 -11.46 23.41 15.03
CA ALA A 561 -10.32 23.63 15.90
C ALA A 561 -9.30 24.60 15.26
N PHE A 562 -8.99 24.42 13.97
CA PHE A 562 -8.13 25.35 13.23
C PHE A 562 -8.71 26.76 13.16
N ILE A 563 -10.01 26.91 12.93
CA ILE A 563 -10.68 28.22 12.94
C ILE A 563 -10.48 28.90 14.29
N VAL A 564 -10.79 28.21 15.39
CA VAL A 564 -10.68 28.76 16.75
C VAL A 564 -9.25 29.18 17.05
N VAL A 565 -8.27 28.31 16.84
CA VAL A 565 -6.86 28.61 17.14
C VAL A 565 -6.33 29.73 16.23
N ARG A 566 -6.52 29.63 14.92
CA ARG A 566 -5.93 30.58 13.98
C ARG A 566 -6.60 31.96 14.02
N HIS A 567 -7.93 32.04 14.07
CA HIS A 567 -8.63 33.33 13.99
C HIS A 567 -8.68 34.08 15.33
N PHE A 568 -8.67 33.37 16.46
CA PHE A 568 -8.82 34.02 17.77
C PHE A 568 -7.51 34.17 18.53
N VAL A 569 -6.54 33.26 18.31
CA VAL A 569 -5.29 33.23 19.08
C VAL A 569 -4.10 33.68 18.26
N VAL A 570 -3.90 33.13 17.06
CA VAL A 570 -2.64 33.32 16.31
C VAL A 570 -2.68 34.56 15.42
N LEU A 571 -3.71 34.68 14.56
CA LEU A 571 -3.81 35.70 13.52
C LEU A 571 -4.87 36.77 13.86
N ASN A 572 -5.29 36.84 15.12
CA ASN A 572 -6.26 37.84 15.56
C ASN A 572 -5.66 39.24 15.42
N PRO A 573 -6.27 40.18 14.67
CA PRO A 573 -5.71 41.52 14.46
C PRO A 573 -5.53 42.33 15.74
N LEU A 574 -6.21 41.97 16.84
CA LEU A 574 -5.93 42.54 18.17
C LEU A 574 -4.50 42.23 18.63
N LEU A 575 -3.98 41.05 18.29
CA LEU A 575 -2.69 40.54 18.73
C LEU A 575 -1.62 40.74 17.66
N SER A 576 -1.95 40.49 16.39
CA SER A 576 -1.00 40.57 15.27
C SER A 576 -0.82 42.00 14.72
N ASP A 577 -1.77 42.89 15.01
CA ASP A 577 -1.83 44.24 14.44
C ASP A 577 -1.76 44.27 12.90
N GLU A 578 -2.27 43.22 12.25
CA GLU A 578 -2.40 43.17 10.80
C GLU A 578 -3.43 44.22 10.32
N SER A 579 -3.12 44.94 9.24
CA SER A 579 -4.05 45.93 8.68
C SER A 579 -5.36 45.24 8.29
N THR A 580 -6.46 45.77 8.81
CA THR A 580 -7.79 45.29 8.48
C THR A 580 -8.30 45.79 7.11
N GLY A 581 -7.51 46.57 6.38
CA GLY A 581 -7.82 47.08 5.04
C GLY A 581 -8.57 48.42 5.03
N ARG A 582 -8.56 49.09 3.86
CA ARG A 582 -9.01 50.49 3.69
C ARG A 582 -10.52 50.70 3.70
N ILE A 583 -11.30 49.74 3.19
CA ILE A 583 -12.75 49.91 3.02
C ILE A 583 -13.45 49.66 4.36
N PRO A 584 -14.30 50.56 4.88
CA PRO A 584 -14.88 50.40 6.22
C PRO A 584 -15.76 49.15 6.42
N VAL A 585 -16.52 48.71 5.43
CA VAL A 585 -17.44 47.56 5.59
C VAL A 585 -16.88 46.27 4.99
N PHE A 586 -16.35 46.33 3.77
CA PHE A 586 -15.70 45.20 3.09
C PHE A 586 -14.22 45.15 3.46
N ASN A 587 -13.96 44.81 4.71
CA ASN A 587 -12.63 44.77 5.32
C ASN A 587 -12.20 43.33 5.62
N LEU A 588 -10.99 43.16 6.15
CA LEU A 588 -10.47 41.85 6.54
C LEU A 588 -11.33 41.14 7.59
N LEU A 589 -11.94 41.87 8.53
CA LEU A 589 -12.83 41.30 9.54
C LEU A 589 -14.11 40.72 8.92
N PHE A 590 -14.62 41.35 7.86
CA PHE A 590 -15.74 40.83 7.08
C PHE A 590 -15.37 39.47 6.45
N LEU A 591 -14.18 39.37 5.87
CA LEU A 591 -13.67 38.13 5.27
C LEU A 591 -13.32 37.06 6.33
N ALA A 592 -12.74 37.46 7.46
CA ALA A 592 -12.20 36.54 8.47
C ALA A 592 -13.22 36.05 9.49
N TYR A 593 -14.23 36.85 9.80
CA TYR A 593 -15.18 36.52 10.86
C TYR A 593 -16.61 36.44 10.34
N LEU A 594 -17.10 37.43 9.57
CA LEU A 594 -18.50 37.42 9.14
C LEU A 594 -18.80 36.36 8.09
N LEU A 595 -18.00 36.27 7.01
CA LEU A 595 -18.23 35.25 5.97
C LEU A 595 -18.10 33.82 6.52
N PRO A 596 -17.06 33.46 7.30
CA PRO A 596 -17.00 32.18 7.99
C PRO A 596 -18.17 31.94 8.95
N ALA A 597 -18.66 32.96 9.66
CA ALA A 597 -19.83 32.84 10.51
C ALA A 597 -21.08 32.45 9.71
N VAL A 598 -21.35 33.14 8.59
CA VAL A 598 -22.48 32.84 7.71
C VAL A 598 -22.34 31.45 7.10
N ALA A 599 -21.15 31.09 6.62
CA ALA A 599 -20.89 29.78 6.03
C ALA A 599 -21.05 28.65 7.05
N ALA A 600 -20.48 28.79 8.25
CA ALA A 600 -20.61 27.80 9.32
C ALA A 600 -22.06 27.69 9.82
N GLY A 601 -22.79 28.80 9.91
CA GLY A 601 -24.20 28.82 10.26
C GLY A 601 -25.07 28.13 9.20
N GLY A 602 -24.81 28.41 7.92
CA GLY A 602 -25.46 27.71 6.81
C GLY A 602 -25.18 26.21 6.82
N LEU A 603 -23.93 25.80 7.08
CA LEU A 603 -23.58 24.39 7.22
C LEU A 603 -24.23 23.74 8.45
N ALA A 604 -24.33 24.45 9.57
CA ALA A 604 -25.01 23.98 10.78
C ALA A 604 -26.50 23.69 10.51
N LEU A 605 -27.18 24.59 9.80
CA LEU A 605 -28.57 24.41 9.37
C LEU A 605 -28.70 23.23 8.40
N TYR A 606 -27.81 23.15 7.41
CA TYR A 606 -27.80 22.06 6.44
C TYR A 606 -27.56 20.69 7.09
N ALA A 607 -26.71 20.62 8.11
CA ALA A 607 -26.31 19.39 8.80
C ALA A 607 -27.27 18.96 9.92
N ARG A 608 -28.21 19.83 10.35
CA ARG A 608 -29.06 19.66 11.53
C ARG A 608 -29.81 18.32 11.58
N ASP A 609 -30.32 17.88 10.43
CA ASP A 609 -31.11 16.63 10.32
C ASP A 609 -30.33 15.48 9.65
N LYS A 610 -29.05 15.72 9.34
CA LYS A 610 -28.18 14.79 8.59
C LYS A 610 -27.03 14.22 9.41
N ARG A 611 -26.71 14.90 10.52
CA ARG A 611 -25.57 14.59 11.39
C ARG A 611 -26.02 14.55 12.86
N PRO A 612 -25.22 13.94 13.75
CA PRO A 612 -25.50 13.97 15.18
C PRO A 612 -25.68 15.41 15.69
N LYS A 613 -26.59 15.59 16.65
CA LYS A 613 -26.95 16.92 17.20
C LYS A 613 -25.73 17.72 17.66
N TRP A 614 -24.76 17.06 18.29
CA TRP A 614 -23.53 17.70 18.78
C TRP A 614 -22.72 18.37 17.65
N TYR A 615 -22.69 17.79 16.45
CA TYR A 615 -21.91 18.30 15.33
C TYR A 615 -22.54 19.56 14.74
N ALA A 616 -23.87 19.54 14.54
CA ALA A 616 -24.61 20.71 14.09
C ALA A 616 -24.56 21.84 15.15
N GLN A 617 -24.64 21.49 16.44
CA GLN A 617 -24.49 22.45 17.54
C GLN A 617 -23.10 23.06 17.58
N MET A 618 -22.04 22.27 17.42
CA MET A 618 -20.66 22.76 17.34
C MET A 618 -20.50 23.82 16.24
N LEU A 619 -20.99 23.52 15.03
CA LEU A 619 -20.94 24.48 13.91
C LEU A 619 -21.75 25.74 14.19
N ALA A 620 -22.94 25.61 14.79
CA ALA A 620 -23.77 26.75 15.16
C ALA A 620 -23.11 27.63 16.24
N VAL A 621 -22.44 27.03 17.22
CA VAL A 621 -21.70 27.75 18.26
C VAL A 621 -20.53 28.51 17.64
N VAL A 622 -19.73 27.86 16.80
CA VAL A 622 -18.60 28.51 16.11
C VAL A 622 -19.08 29.66 15.24
N ALA A 623 -20.19 29.48 14.51
CA ALA A 623 -20.81 30.55 13.73
C ALA A 623 -21.21 31.74 14.61
N ALA A 624 -21.85 31.49 15.76
CA ALA A 624 -22.25 32.54 16.70
C ALA A 624 -21.04 33.28 17.31
N VAL A 625 -19.99 32.55 17.68
CA VAL A 625 -18.76 33.11 18.24
C VAL A 625 -18.03 33.97 17.20
N LEU A 626 -17.93 33.51 15.95
CA LEU A 626 -17.36 34.29 14.85
C LEU A 626 -18.18 35.56 14.56
N ALA A 627 -19.51 35.47 14.54
CA ALA A 627 -20.38 36.64 14.33
C ALA A 627 -20.26 37.66 15.47
N PHE A 628 -20.18 37.19 16.70
CA PHE A 628 -19.97 38.04 17.88
C PHE A 628 -18.59 38.72 17.86
N ALA A 629 -17.56 37.97 17.47
CA ALA A 629 -16.20 38.50 17.30
C ALA A 629 -16.14 39.55 16.19
N TYR A 630 -16.77 39.30 15.03
CA TYR A 630 -16.90 40.28 13.96
C TYR A 630 -17.52 41.59 14.48
N ALA A 631 -18.65 41.51 15.18
CA ALA A 631 -19.34 42.69 15.68
C ALA A 631 -18.47 43.48 16.68
N THR A 632 -17.81 42.77 17.60
CA THR A 632 -16.92 43.38 18.59
C THR A 632 -15.70 44.02 17.93
N LEU A 633 -14.98 43.30 17.07
CA LEU A 633 -13.80 43.83 16.38
C LEU A 633 -14.14 44.99 15.43
N SER A 634 -15.34 44.99 14.85
CA SER A 634 -15.81 46.09 14.00
C SER A 634 -16.00 47.39 14.78
N VAL A 635 -16.44 47.32 16.05
CA VAL A 635 -16.48 48.50 16.94
C VAL A 635 -15.07 49.02 17.16
N ARG A 636 -14.11 48.16 17.49
CA ARG A 636 -12.71 48.59 17.67
C ARG A 636 -12.18 49.32 16.45
N ARG A 637 -12.42 48.74 15.28
CA ARG A 637 -12.01 49.28 13.99
C ARG A 637 -12.65 50.64 13.68
N LEU A 638 -13.91 50.84 14.07
CA LEU A 638 -14.60 52.13 13.92
C LEU A 638 -13.87 53.26 14.67
N PHE A 639 -13.30 52.97 15.84
CA PHE A 639 -12.61 53.96 16.68
C PHE A 639 -11.11 54.08 16.38
N LYS A 640 -10.44 52.98 16.00
CA LYS A 640 -8.96 52.92 15.85
C LYS A 640 -8.48 52.97 14.40
N GLY A 641 -9.36 52.81 13.41
CA GLY A 641 -9.00 52.78 11.99
C GLY A 641 -8.51 51.40 11.54
N GLU A 642 -7.57 51.36 10.59
CA GLU A 642 -7.15 50.09 9.95
C GLU A 642 -6.40 49.14 10.88
N PHE A 643 -5.66 49.67 11.85
CA PHE A 643 -4.84 48.93 12.80
C PHE A 643 -5.54 48.91 14.16
N ILE A 644 -5.79 47.71 14.69
CA ILE A 644 -6.62 47.52 15.89
C ILE A 644 -5.88 46.82 17.04
N GLY A 645 -4.55 46.84 17.04
CA GLY A 645 -3.73 46.19 18.05
C GLY A 645 -4.07 46.58 19.50
N LEU A 646 -3.87 45.65 20.43
CA LEU A 646 -4.16 45.86 21.86
C LEU A 646 -3.40 47.06 22.46
N TRP A 647 -2.22 47.35 21.93
CA TRP A 647 -1.33 48.42 22.38
C TRP A 647 -1.92 49.83 22.20
N SER A 648 -2.93 50.01 21.34
CA SER A 648 -3.55 51.32 21.07
C SER A 648 -4.40 51.88 22.21
N GLY A 649 -4.52 51.16 23.34
CA GLY A 649 -5.40 51.49 24.46
C GLY A 649 -6.90 51.46 24.11
N LEU A 650 -7.76 51.61 25.11
CA LEU A 650 -9.23 51.69 24.97
C LEU A 650 -9.71 53.11 25.27
N GLY A 651 -10.52 53.70 24.39
CA GLY A 651 -11.17 54.98 24.65
C GLY A 651 -12.47 54.80 25.45
N GLN A 652 -12.87 55.81 26.24
CA GLN A 652 -14.12 55.74 27.03
C GLN A 652 -15.37 55.49 26.16
N LEU A 653 -15.53 56.24 25.06
CA LEU A 653 -16.64 56.04 24.12
C LEU A 653 -16.61 54.67 23.45
N GLU A 654 -15.41 54.12 23.20
CA GLU A 654 -15.24 52.78 22.64
C GLU A 654 -15.74 51.71 23.63
N THR A 655 -15.35 51.82 24.90
CA THR A 655 -15.75 50.90 25.98
C THR A 655 -17.27 50.86 26.16
N TYR A 656 -17.93 52.03 26.14
CA TYR A 656 -19.39 52.13 26.23
C TYR A 656 -20.07 51.55 24.99
N THR A 657 -19.48 51.74 23.81
CA THR A 657 -20.02 51.19 22.55
C THR A 657 -19.99 49.66 22.54
N TYR A 658 -18.98 49.01 23.13
CA TYR A 658 -18.98 47.54 23.29
C TYR A 658 -20.15 47.06 24.15
N SER A 659 -20.42 47.74 25.28
CA SER A 659 -21.50 47.36 26.18
C SER A 659 -22.87 47.55 25.53
N ALA A 660 -23.07 48.67 24.82
CA ALA A 660 -24.27 48.93 24.03
C ALA A 660 -24.46 47.90 22.91
N LEU A 661 -23.39 47.54 22.19
CA LEU A 661 -23.42 46.52 21.16
C LEU A 661 -23.80 45.15 21.74
N TRP A 662 -23.17 44.69 22.81
CA TRP A 662 -23.44 43.38 23.40
C TRP A 662 -24.87 43.28 23.92
N LEU A 663 -25.39 44.35 24.52
CA LEU A 663 -26.78 44.44 24.95
C LEU A 663 -27.73 44.42 23.74
N GLY A 664 -27.41 45.14 22.67
CA GLY A 664 -28.17 45.12 21.41
C GLY A 664 -28.21 43.73 20.76
N ILE A 665 -27.07 43.03 20.69
CA ILE A 665 -26.99 41.65 20.21
C ILE A 665 -27.81 40.73 21.12
N GLY A 666 -27.70 40.89 22.44
CA GLY A 666 -28.49 40.14 23.41
C GLY A 666 -30.00 40.29 23.19
N VAL A 667 -30.49 41.52 23.01
CA VAL A 667 -31.91 41.79 22.70
C VAL A 667 -32.30 41.18 21.36
N ALA A 668 -31.48 41.34 20.31
CA ALA A 668 -31.76 40.76 18.99
C ALA A 668 -31.85 39.23 19.03
N LEU A 669 -30.93 38.57 19.75
CA LEU A 669 -30.96 37.12 19.98
C LEU A 669 -32.19 36.70 20.78
N LEU A 670 -32.61 37.50 21.78
CA LEU A 670 -33.83 37.24 22.54
C LEU A 670 -35.06 37.31 21.64
N THR A 671 -35.19 38.35 20.83
CA THR A 671 -36.28 38.51 19.86
C THR A 671 -36.30 37.35 18.86
N ALA A 672 -35.14 36.98 18.30
CA ALA A 672 -35.02 35.84 17.40
C ALA A 672 -35.35 34.52 18.10
N GLY A 673 -34.93 34.33 19.36
CA GLY A 673 -35.21 33.13 20.15
C GLY A 673 -36.71 32.94 20.44
N VAL A 674 -37.42 34.04 20.60
CA VAL A 674 -38.88 34.07 20.76
C VAL A 674 -39.57 33.74 19.43
N TRP A 675 -39.18 34.41 18.33
CA TRP A 675 -39.77 34.19 17.00
C TRP A 675 -39.53 32.77 16.49
N LEU A 676 -38.33 32.23 16.68
CA LEU A 676 -37.94 30.89 16.26
C LEU A 676 -38.30 29.79 17.27
N LYS A 677 -38.99 30.15 18.37
CA LYS A 677 -39.36 29.24 19.48
C LYS A 677 -38.18 28.42 20.03
N SER A 678 -36.97 28.98 20.03
CA SER A 678 -35.74 28.29 20.42
C SER A 678 -35.37 28.59 21.89
N GLN A 679 -35.40 27.56 22.75
CA GLN A 679 -34.97 27.70 24.14
C GLN A 679 -33.47 28.01 24.25
N VAL A 680 -32.64 27.41 23.40
CA VAL A 680 -31.19 27.62 23.40
C VAL A 680 -30.85 29.09 23.11
N LEU A 681 -31.52 29.70 22.13
CA LEU A 681 -31.27 31.09 21.76
C LEU A 681 -31.72 32.07 22.85
N ARG A 682 -32.82 31.75 23.55
CA ARG A 682 -33.28 32.51 24.72
C ARG A 682 -32.30 32.44 25.89
N VAL A 683 -31.78 31.26 26.21
CA VAL A 683 -30.76 31.10 27.28
C VAL A 683 -29.46 31.81 26.90
N ALA A 684 -28.99 31.67 25.66
CA ALA A 684 -27.80 32.37 25.17
C ALA A 684 -27.96 33.90 25.23
N SER A 685 -29.13 34.42 24.87
CA SER A 685 -29.44 35.85 24.99
C SER A 685 -29.44 36.33 26.44
N ALA A 686 -30.04 35.56 27.37
CA ALA A 686 -30.07 35.91 28.78
C ALA A 686 -28.66 35.94 29.39
N ALA A 687 -27.81 34.98 29.03
CA ALA A 687 -26.41 34.96 29.44
C ALA A 687 -25.63 36.17 28.90
N LEU A 688 -25.79 36.51 27.61
CA LEU A 688 -25.10 37.66 27.01
C LEU A 688 -25.57 38.99 27.61
N ILE A 689 -26.89 39.15 27.83
CA ILE A 689 -27.45 40.33 28.50
C ILE A 689 -26.90 40.43 29.92
N ALA A 690 -26.86 39.33 30.68
CA ALA A 690 -26.31 39.31 32.03
C ALA A 690 -24.82 39.72 32.05
N ILE A 691 -24.01 39.21 31.10
CA ILE A 691 -22.60 39.59 30.94
C ILE A 691 -22.46 41.07 30.60
N ALA A 692 -23.27 41.58 29.65
CA ALA A 692 -23.24 42.99 29.27
C ALA A 692 -23.60 43.90 30.45
N VAL A 693 -24.65 43.56 31.19
CA VAL A 693 -25.08 44.30 32.39
C VAL A 693 -24.00 44.26 33.47
N LEU A 694 -23.44 43.09 33.75
CA LEU A 694 -22.36 42.93 34.73
C LEU A 694 -21.12 43.77 34.34
N LYS A 695 -20.75 43.75 33.05
CA LYS A 695 -19.65 44.58 32.54
C LYS A 695 -19.93 46.07 32.75
N VAL A 696 -21.14 46.53 32.43
CA VAL A 696 -21.54 47.94 32.64
C VAL A 696 -21.39 48.32 34.12
N PHE A 697 -21.83 47.46 35.04
CA PHE A 697 -21.73 47.72 36.48
C PHE A 697 -20.30 47.74 37.01
N ILE A 698 -19.44 46.83 36.56
CA ILE A 698 -18.08 46.67 37.11
C ILE A 698 -17.10 47.65 36.44
N PHE A 699 -17.09 47.70 35.11
CA PHE A 699 -16.09 48.43 34.33
C PHE A 699 -16.58 49.81 33.92
N ASP A 700 -17.77 49.91 33.32
CA ASP A 700 -18.21 51.20 32.76
C ASP A 700 -18.57 52.20 33.87
N MET A 701 -19.10 51.73 35.01
CA MET A 701 -19.41 52.61 36.14
C MET A 701 -18.20 53.03 36.96
N SER A 702 -17.10 52.26 36.99
CA SER A 702 -15.91 52.65 37.73
C SER A 702 -15.16 53.81 37.06
N GLU A 703 -15.34 54.02 35.76
CA GLU A 703 -14.75 55.12 34.98
C GLU A 703 -15.60 56.41 34.91
N LEU A 704 -16.86 56.40 35.40
CA LEU A 704 -17.79 57.53 35.30
C LEU A 704 -17.84 58.38 36.60
N GLU A 705 -17.66 59.70 36.46
CA GLU A 705 -17.84 60.69 37.55
C GLU A 705 -19.13 61.53 37.37
N GLY A 706 -19.75 61.94 38.48
CA GLY A 706 -20.86 62.91 38.50
C GLY A 706 -22.17 62.47 37.82
N VAL A 707 -22.72 63.34 36.96
CA VAL A 707 -24.07 63.20 36.34
C VAL A 707 -24.18 62.02 35.38
N LEU A 708 -23.09 61.67 34.69
CA LEU A 708 -23.09 60.55 33.73
C LEU A 708 -23.27 59.20 34.41
N ARG A 709 -22.78 59.02 35.64
CA ARG A 709 -23.02 57.81 36.45
C ARG A 709 -24.51 57.70 36.81
N ALA A 710 -25.15 58.79 37.23
CA ALA A 710 -26.58 58.81 37.52
C ALA A 710 -27.45 58.54 36.29
N LEU A 711 -27.13 59.14 35.14
CA LEU A 711 -27.82 58.87 33.87
C LEU A 711 -27.62 57.42 33.39
N SER A 712 -26.43 56.84 33.58
CA SER A 712 -26.17 55.43 33.26
C SER A 712 -27.01 54.47 34.12
N PHE A 713 -27.17 54.74 35.42
CA PHE A 713 -28.08 53.97 36.29
C PHE A 713 -29.54 54.06 35.85
N ILE A 714 -30.01 55.26 35.48
CA ILE A 714 -31.37 55.46 34.97
C ILE A 714 -31.56 54.74 33.64
N GLY A 715 -30.61 54.87 32.72
CA GLY A 715 -30.65 54.21 31.41
C GLY A 715 -30.60 52.68 31.52
N LEU A 716 -29.71 52.14 32.33
CA LEU A 716 -29.62 50.70 32.59
C LEU A 716 -30.87 50.18 33.31
N GLY A 717 -31.39 50.92 34.29
CA GLY A 717 -32.65 50.62 34.97
C GLY A 717 -33.82 50.57 34.00
N ALA A 718 -33.93 51.55 33.09
CA ALA A 718 -34.95 51.58 32.05
C ALA A 718 -34.82 50.40 31.07
N VAL A 719 -33.59 50.02 30.69
CA VAL A 719 -33.33 48.87 29.82
C VAL A 719 -33.69 47.55 30.50
N LEU A 720 -33.32 47.35 31.78
CA LEU A 720 -33.68 46.15 32.55
C LEU A 720 -35.19 46.04 32.76
N ILE A 721 -35.86 47.15 33.09
CA ILE A 721 -37.33 47.23 33.17
C ILE A 721 -37.94 46.91 31.79
N GLY A 722 -37.39 47.46 30.71
CA GLY A 722 -37.84 47.20 29.34
C GLY A 722 -37.71 45.73 28.95
N ILE A 723 -36.58 45.09 29.26
CA ILE A 723 -36.35 43.65 29.03
C ILE A 723 -37.30 42.80 29.90
N GLY A 724 -37.48 43.16 31.17
CA GLY A 724 -38.41 42.48 32.09
C GLY A 724 -39.87 42.57 31.65
N LEU A 725 -40.33 43.76 31.25
CA LEU A 725 -41.66 44.00 30.70
C LEU A 725 -41.86 43.27 29.36
N PHE A 726 -40.84 43.24 28.51
CA PHE A 726 -40.86 42.48 27.27
C PHE A 726 -40.98 40.96 27.53
N TYR A 727 -40.22 40.44 28.50
CA TYR A 727 -40.29 39.03 28.91
C TYR A 727 -41.68 38.67 29.48
N GLN A 728 -42.24 39.52 30.33
CA GLN A 728 -43.59 39.34 30.89
C GLN A 728 -44.71 39.43 29.84
N ARG A 729 -44.65 40.40 28.92
CA ARG A 729 -45.61 40.53 27.80
C ARG A 729 -45.58 39.33 26.85
N LEU A 730 -44.43 38.67 26.73
CA LEU A 730 -44.28 37.49 25.88
C LEU A 730 -44.77 36.20 26.54
N LEU A 731 -44.52 36.02 27.84
CA LEU A 731 -45.07 34.89 28.60
C LEU A 731 -46.61 34.95 28.67
N THR A 732 -47.18 36.16 28.80
CA THR A 732 -48.64 36.36 28.80
C THR A 732 -49.30 36.17 27.44
N ARG A 733 -48.57 36.32 26.32
CA ARG A 733 -49.07 35.94 24.98
C ARG A 733 -48.97 34.43 24.73
N ALA A 734 -47.86 33.79 25.13
CA ALA A 734 -47.72 32.34 25.00
C ALA A 734 -48.75 31.55 25.83
N ALA A 735 -49.15 32.07 27.00
CA ALA A 735 -50.21 31.51 27.84
C ALA A 735 -51.64 31.73 27.30
N LYS A 736 -51.81 32.56 26.25
CA LYS A 736 -53.11 32.81 25.59
C LYS A 736 -53.30 32.03 24.28
N GLU A 737 -52.24 31.42 23.74
CA GLU A 737 -52.24 30.69 22.46
C GLU A 737 -52.01 29.17 22.61
N GLY A 738 -51.81 28.67 23.83
CA GLY A 738 -51.88 27.25 24.17
C GLY A 738 -53.18 26.96 24.90
#